data_AF-A0A535I9H8-F1
#
_entry.id   AF-A0A535I9H8-F1
#
_cell.length_a   1.000
_cell.length_b   1.000
_cell.length_c   1.000
_cell.angle_alpha   90.00
_cell.angle_beta   90.00
_cell.angle_gamma   90.00
#
_symmetry.space_group_name_H-M   'P 1'
#
loop_
_entity.id
_entity.type
_entity.pdbx_description
1 polymer ?
#
loop_
_entity_poly.entity_id
_entity_poly.type
_entity_poly.pdbx_seq_one_letter_code
_entity_poly.pdbx_strand_id
1 'polypeptide(L)'
;MTVLAARTPLHVPELHLFEDDGLTYAVDDAAPNWIVVEPPGRHLLETIDHSRGSVTFGGLVAQYAGERQIEAGKAWVHVHDFLRALDRAGMLSDKPASREPHPGRGALVRPQGLRELWLQINNACNLSCAHCLVSSGPGKEPGLPLESLLSIVDRAVQLGLERLYITGGEPFVRRDLFALLHHATETQGLEVIVLTNATVFQGHIRAEIGALDRSRVRFQVSVDGASPETNDPVRGAGTFAEALDGARLLADLGYDVAFTTVTTKRNLPELPALPGIAKTAGAKSQHLMWTHKRGRAAASLNGFFPGVPELIAAVHRTADAADAAGVALDNVEAVKRRVNGVPGVKYDFGNGGWDSLCVNFDGKVYPTAALANEPALYCGDATGQDLAEILEGSPVVRRLRSASVAEKPAMAGDPFRFLTGGGDWEHAWSFSEGDPLAPDPYYPIQLALVRRVMTTLGKEKRARANGRSGYDAPLVLHAMGEGAIACGTADGALAEQPVLTLHSNCVLSFDVDKPRTKVREYYAAAAAQPKADLCCPTKYDAGAVAHIPQDVLDRFYGCGSPMLSANITLGETVVDLGSGAGIDVFIAAKLVGPTGKAIGVDMTEAMLTVANENRPKVAVALGYDVVEFRKGYLEQIPVESKTVDLITSNCVVNLSPDKPRVFEEMWRILKDHGRIVVSDIVGETDVPPHLKVNPELWGECLVGALTEEQFLAQLERAGFYGLTVLKKSYWKDVEGYPFFSITVQGFKYEKTAGCVYKGHRAVYFGPGKAFIDEEGHLFPRNEPYEVCTDTVAKLSREPYRDMFAILEPGEERAGYACCSADTGCC
;
A
#
# COMPACT_ATOMS: atom_id res chain seq x y z
N MET A 1 -4.15 -15.16 -17.71
CA MET A 1 -4.22 -16.11 -18.86
C MET A 1 -3.24 -17.26 -18.62
N THR A 2 -3.59 -18.52 -18.95
CA THR A 2 -2.73 -19.67 -18.58
C THR A 2 -1.46 -19.78 -19.45
N VAL A 3 -1.53 -19.50 -20.77
CA VAL A 3 -0.37 -19.54 -21.70
C VAL A 3 -0.51 -18.51 -22.82
N LEU A 4 0.55 -17.73 -23.08
CA LEU A 4 0.67 -16.85 -24.24
C LEU A 4 1.22 -17.62 -25.46
N ALA A 5 0.33 -18.28 -26.21
CA ALA A 5 0.69 -18.92 -27.46
C ALA A 5 0.74 -17.90 -28.61
N ALA A 6 1.48 -18.18 -29.67
CA ALA A 6 1.65 -17.25 -30.79
C ALA A 6 0.32 -16.76 -31.42
N ARG A 7 -0.73 -17.60 -31.37
CA ARG A 7 -2.07 -17.28 -31.90
C ARG A 7 -3.04 -16.75 -30.84
N THR A 8 -2.62 -16.58 -29.60
CA THR A 8 -3.46 -16.05 -28.54
C THR A 8 -3.87 -14.62 -28.91
N PRO A 9 -5.17 -14.33 -29.07
CA PRO A 9 -5.66 -12.98 -29.30
C PRO A 9 -5.44 -12.15 -28.04
N LEU A 10 -5.18 -10.86 -28.20
CA LEU A 10 -4.91 -9.94 -27.10
C LEU A 10 -5.98 -8.87 -27.04
N HIS A 11 -6.54 -8.67 -25.86
CA HIS A 11 -7.51 -7.64 -25.56
C HIS A 11 -7.10 -6.90 -24.29
N VAL A 12 -7.25 -5.59 -24.31
CA VAL A 12 -7.26 -4.74 -23.12
C VAL A 12 -8.68 -4.16 -22.94
N PRO A 13 -9.07 -3.73 -21.73
CA PRO A 13 -10.31 -2.95 -21.57
C PRO A 13 -10.24 -1.64 -22.34
N GLU A 14 -11.36 -0.92 -22.43
CA GLU A 14 -11.33 0.47 -22.92
C GLU A 14 -10.55 1.34 -21.92
N LEU A 15 -9.47 1.97 -22.39
CA LEU A 15 -8.53 2.69 -21.52
C LEU A 15 -8.58 4.19 -21.78
N HIS A 16 -8.69 4.97 -20.71
CA HIS A 16 -8.42 6.39 -20.74
C HIS A 16 -6.94 6.65 -20.43
N LEU A 17 -6.22 7.18 -21.41
CA LEU A 17 -4.79 7.50 -21.29
C LEU A 17 -4.56 8.97 -20.92
N PHE A 18 -3.65 9.24 -19.98
CA PHE A 18 -3.09 10.58 -19.77
C PHE A 18 -1.59 10.52 -19.48
N GLU A 19 -0.91 11.64 -19.65
CA GLU A 19 0.53 11.75 -19.42
C GLU A 19 0.85 12.73 -18.28
N ASP A 20 1.88 12.39 -17.51
CA ASP A 20 2.52 13.29 -16.56
C ASP A 20 3.98 12.88 -16.40
N ASP A 21 4.90 13.85 -16.45
CA ASP A 21 6.34 13.65 -16.23
C ASP A 21 6.99 12.58 -17.12
N GLY A 22 6.52 12.46 -18.37
CA GLY A 22 7.00 11.48 -19.35
C GLY A 22 6.58 10.03 -19.07
N LEU A 23 5.62 9.82 -18.17
CA LEU A 23 4.98 8.53 -17.91
C LEU A 23 3.54 8.55 -18.45
N THR A 24 3.06 7.38 -18.85
CA THR A 24 1.67 7.20 -19.31
C THR A 24 0.86 6.44 -18.28
N TYR A 25 -0.29 6.98 -17.94
CA TYR A 25 -1.25 6.40 -17.00
C TYR A 25 -2.44 5.90 -17.81
N ALA A 26 -2.72 4.61 -17.70
CA ALA A 26 -3.86 3.99 -18.34
C ALA A 26 -4.91 3.64 -17.28
N VAL A 27 -6.10 4.22 -17.41
CA VAL A 27 -7.20 4.05 -16.46
C VAL A 27 -8.33 3.31 -17.14
N ASP A 28 -8.78 2.26 -16.48
CA ASP A 28 -9.93 1.49 -16.86
C ASP A 28 -11.13 1.94 -16.02
N ASP A 29 -12.11 2.59 -16.65
CA ASP A 29 -13.17 3.31 -15.94
C ASP A 29 -14.32 2.41 -15.47
N ALA A 30 -14.63 1.35 -16.22
CA ALA A 30 -15.78 0.49 -15.95
C ALA A 30 -15.53 -0.50 -14.80
N ALA A 31 -14.27 -0.81 -14.50
CA ALA A 31 -13.81 -1.53 -13.33
C ALA A 31 -12.56 -0.80 -12.87
N PRO A 32 -12.69 0.12 -11.90
CA PRO A 32 -11.64 1.07 -11.54
C PRO A 32 -10.34 0.33 -11.28
N ASN A 33 -9.45 0.44 -12.24
CA ASN A 33 -8.13 -0.17 -12.25
C ASN A 33 -7.24 0.76 -13.05
N TRP A 34 -5.95 0.79 -12.74
CA TRP A 34 -5.01 1.61 -13.51
C TRP A 34 -3.59 1.06 -13.42
N ILE A 35 -2.80 1.43 -14.42
CA ILE A 35 -1.39 1.12 -14.50
C ILE A 35 -0.60 2.36 -14.92
N VAL A 36 0.69 2.37 -14.59
CA VAL A 36 1.68 3.30 -15.12
C VAL A 36 2.64 2.54 -16.01
N VAL A 37 2.84 3.05 -17.22
CA VAL A 37 3.79 2.47 -18.17
C VAL A 37 4.79 3.51 -18.63
N GLU A 38 5.99 3.04 -18.94
CA GLU A 38 6.99 3.85 -19.62
C GLU A 38 6.64 4.04 -21.11
N PRO A 39 7.25 5.02 -21.81
CA PRO A 39 6.94 5.28 -23.21
C PRO A 39 7.00 4.05 -24.15
N PRO A 40 7.94 3.09 -24.00
CA PRO A 40 7.91 1.87 -24.80
C PRO A 40 6.68 0.98 -24.56
N GLY A 41 6.18 0.94 -23.31
CA GLY A 41 5.01 0.16 -22.92
C GLY A 41 3.71 0.78 -23.45
N ARG A 42 3.63 2.12 -23.50
CA ARG A 42 2.50 2.84 -24.11
C ARG A 42 2.23 2.36 -25.53
N HIS A 43 3.27 2.25 -26.35
CA HIS A 43 3.14 1.84 -27.75
C HIS A 43 2.56 0.42 -27.90
N LEU A 44 2.99 -0.52 -27.05
CA LEU A 44 2.44 -1.88 -27.02
C LEU A 44 0.96 -1.85 -26.61
N LEU A 45 0.62 -1.06 -25.60
CA LEU A 45 -0.74 -0.91 -25.10
C LEU A 45 -1.70 -0.36 -26.17
N GLU A 46 -1.32 0.74 -26.83
CA GLU A 46 -2.09 1.36 -27.91
C GLU A 46 -2.25 0.42 -29.12
N THR A 47 -1.22 -0.38 -29.42
CA THR A 47 -1.30 -1.38 -30.49
C THR A 47 -2.36 -2.43 -30.19
N ILE A 48 -2.44 -2.91 -28.95
CA ILE A 48 -3.47 -3.89 -28.54
C ILE A 48 -4.86 -3.27 -28.59
N ASP A 49 -5.02 -2.09 -27.98
CA ASP A 49 -6.30 -1.37 -27.90
C ASP A 49 -6.88 -1.06 -29.30
N HIS A 50 -6.07 -0.43 -30.18
CA HIS A 50 -6.48 -0.06 -31.53
C HIS A 50 -6.78 -1.26 -32.44
N SER A 51 -6.16 -2.42 -32.18
CA SER A 51 -6.39 -3.63 -32.98
C SER A 51 -7.80 -4.20 -32.80
N ARG A 52 -8.52 -3.81 -31.73
CA ARG A 52 -9.84 -4.34 -31.35
C ARG A 52 -9.89 -5.88 -31.34
N GLY A 53 -8.82 -6.50 -30.85
CA GLY A 53 -8.72 -7.96 -30.71
C GLY A 53 -8.21 -8.71 -31.93
N SER A 54 -7.81 -8.01 -32.99
CA SER A 54 -7.21 -8.64 -34.18
C SER A 54 -5.73 -8.96 -34.02
N VAL A 55 -5.04 -8.34 -33.04
CA VAL A 55 -3.63 -8.64 -32.77
C VAL A 55 -3.51 -9.91 -31.95
N THR A 56 -2.52 -10.73 -32.31
CA THR A 56 -2.13 -11.92 -31.57
C THR A 56 -0.77 -11.70 -30.92
N PHE A 57 -0.42 -12.48 -29.90
CA PHE A 57 0.90 -12.41 -29.26
C PHE A 57 2.05 -12.48 -30.28
N GLY A 58 2.04 -13.44 -31.20
CA GLY A 58 3.08 -13.57 -32.22
C GLY A 58 3.10 -12.40 -33.21
N GLY A 59 1.92 -11.87 -33.56
CA GLY A 59 1.80 -10.67 -34.40
C GLY A 59 2.40 -9.43 -33.72
N LEU A 60 2.12 -9.24 -32.43
CA LEU A 60 2.66 -8.13 -31.64
C LEU A 60 4.19 -8.22 -31.50
N VAL A 61 4.73 -9.43 -31.26
CA VAL A 61 6.19 -9.66 -31.24
C VAL A 61 6.83 -9.29 -32.58
N ALA A 62 6.27 -9.74 -33.70
CA ALA A 62 6.80 -9.46 -35.02
C ALA A 62 6.75 -7.96 -35.37
N GLN A 63 5.65 -7.30 -35.02
CA GLN A 63 5.49 -5.85 -35.20
C GLN A 63 6.51 -5.07 -34.36
N TYR A 64 6.61 -5.39 -33.07
CA TYR A 64 7.55 -4.73 -32.16
C TYR A 64 9.02 -4.92 -32.58
N ALA A 65 9.38 -6.13 -33.03
CA ALA A 65 10.71 -6.41 -33.58
C ALA A 65 11.03 -5.52 -34.79
N GLY A 66 10.08 -5.41 -35.73
CA GLY A 66 10.22 -4.60 -36.93
C GLY A 66 10.28 -3.10 -36.65
N GLU A 67 9.46 -2.58 -35.74
CA GLU A 67 9.43 -1.16 -35.40
C GLU A 67 10.66 -0.71 -34.62
N ARG A 68 11.15 -1.57 -33.70
CA ARG A 68 12.32 -1.27 -32.85
C ARG A 68 13.64 -1.69 -33.46
N GLN A 69 13.63 -2.43 -34.58
CA GLN A 69 14.82 -2.96 -35.24
C GLN A 69 15.69 -3.80 -34.27
N ILE A 70 15.04 -4.67 -33.50
CA ILE A 70 15.68 -5.59 -32.55
C ILE A 70 15.47 -7.05 -32.96
N GLU A 71 16.31 -7.93 -32.44
CA GLU A 71 16.21 -9.37 -32.73
C GLU A 71 14.93 -10.00 -32.19
N ALA A 72 14.48 -11.07 -32.86
CA ALA A 72 13.23 -11.74 -32.52
C ALA A 72 13.19 -12.30 -31.09
N GLY A 73 14.32 -12.80 -30.57
CA GLY A 73 14.41 -13.27 -29.18
C GLY A 73 14.17 -12.15 -28.18
N LYS A 74 14.81 -10.99 -28.40
CA LYS A 74 14.66 -9.80 -27.56
C LYS A 74 13.27 -9.20 -27.64
N ALA A 75 12.70 -9.09 -28.85
CA ALA A 75 11.32 -8.68 -29.02
C ALA A 75 10.35 -9.63 -28.30
N TRP A 76 10.59 -10.94 -28.35
CA TRP A 76 9.77 -11.92 -27.65
C TRP A 76 9.81 -11.68 -26.14
N VAL A 77 10.99 -11.55 -25.52
CA VAL A 77 11.13 -11.28 -24.07
C VAL A 77 10.43 -9.98 -23.69
N HIS A 78 10.70 -8.89 -24.43
CA HIS A 78 10.09 -7.58 -24.16
C HIS A 78 8.57 -7.62 -24.17
N VAL A 79 7.98 -8.22 -25.20
CA VAL A 79 6.52 -8.30 -25.33
C VAL A 79 5.95 -9.29 -24.34
N HIS A 80 6.59 -10.44 -24.14
CA HIS A 80 6.17 -11.45 -23.18
C HIS A 80 6.08 -10.87 -21.77
N ASP A 81 7.14 -10.25 -21.27
CA ASP A 81 7.22 -9.77 -19.90
C ASP A 81 6.26 -8.61 -19.66
N PHE A 82 6.12 -7.72 -20.65
CA PHE A 82 5.14 -6.65 -20.61
C PHE A 82 3.70 -7.19 -20.56
N LEU A 83 3.36 -8.17 -21.41
CA LEU A 83 2.03 -8.79 -21.41
C LEU A 83 1.75 -9.56 -20.12
N ARG A 84 2.73 -10.27 -19.56
CA ARG A 84 2.57 -10.94 -18.25
C ARG A 84 2.39 -9.91 -17.13
N ALA A 85 3.06 -8.76 -17.20
CA ALA A 85 2.81 -7.67 -16.26
C ALA A 85 1.39 -7.08 -16.40
N LEU A 86 0.86 -6.94 -17.62
CA LEU A 86 -0.53 -6.54 -17.84
C LEU A 86 -1.54 -7.58 -17.34
N ASP A 87 -1.29 -8.87 -17.56
CA ASP A 87 -2.13 -9.97 -17.07
C ASP A 87 -2.19 -9.96 -15.54
N ARG A 88 -1.04 -9.83 -14.86
CA ARG A 88 -0.97 -9.67 -13.39
C ARG A 88 -1.68 -8.41 -12.90
N ALA A 89 -1.66 -7.34 -13.68
CA ALA A 89 -2.38 -6.11 -13.36
C ALA A 89 -3.90 -6.20 -13.66
N GLY A 90 -4.40 -7.32 -14.19
CA GLY A 90 -5.80 -7.46 -14.59
C GLY A 90 -6.19 -6.61 -15.81
N MET A 91 -5.21 -6.23 -16.63
CA MET A 91 -5.37 -5.35 -17.80
C MET A 91 -5.27 -6.10 -19.14
N LEU A 92 -5.09 -7.43 -19.12
CA LEU A 92 -4.99 -8.25 -20.33
C LEU A 92 -5.98 -9.42 -20.30
N SER A 93 -6.54 -9.75 -21.46
CA SER A 93 -7.48 -10.87 -21.64
C SER A 93 -7.32 -11.52 -23.03
N ASP A 94 -7.64 -12.81 -23.12
CA ASP A 94 -7.77 -13.55 -24.39
C ASP A 94 -9.18 -13.44 -25.02
N LYS A 95 -10.08 -12.72 -24.34
CA LYS A 95 -11.44 -12.45 -24.79
C LYS A 95 -11.73 -10.95 -24.76
N PRO A 96 -12.60 -10.44 -25.65
CA PRO A 96 -13.05 -9.06 -25.60
C PRO A 96 -13.58 -8.70 -24.21
N ALA A 97 -13.13 -7.58 -23.67
CA ALA A 97 -13.72 -7.02 -22.46
C ALA A 97 -15.16 -6.60 -22.78
N SER A 98 -16.14 -7.31 -22.23
CA SER A 98 -17.54 -6.88 -22.21
C SER A 98 -17.90 -6.59 -20.77
N ARG A 99 -18.32 -5.35 -20.50
CA ARG A 99 -18.72 -4.91 -19.17
C ARG A 99 -20.13 -4.40 -19.22
N GLU A 100 -20.97 -5.02 -18.41
CA GLU A 100 -22.33 -4.55 -18.20
C GLU A 100 -22.29 -3.15 -17.54
N PRO A 101 -23.20 -2.24 -17.93
CA PRO A 101 -23.35 -0.95 -17.25
C PRO A 101 -23.54 -1.16 -15.75
N HIS A 102 -22.91 -0.31 -14.94
CA HIS A 102 -23.06 -0.37 -13.49
C HIS A 102 -24.53 -0.15 -13.09
N PRO A 103 -25.22 -1.14 -12.51
CA PRO A 103 -26.65 -1.04 -12.20
C PRO A 103 -26.94 -0.15 -10.98
N GLY A 104 -25.90 0.38 -10.33
CA GLY A 104 -25.95 1.17 -9.11
C GLY A 104 -25.72 0.34 -7.83
N ARG A 105 -25.15 0.98 -6.80
CA ARG A 105 -24.78 0.32 -5.54
C ARG A 105 -25.90 -0.49 -4.90
N GLY A 106 -27.14 0.01 -4.88
CA GLY A 106 -28.28 -0.65 -4.23
C GLY A 106 -28.69 -1.97 -4.88
N ALA A 107 -28.29 -2.22 -6.13
CA ALA A 107 -28.52 -3.49 -6.82
C ALA A 107 -27.44 -4.53 -6.52
N LEU A 108 -26.24 -4.11 -6.09
CA LEU A 108 -25.07 -4.97 -5.92
C LEU A 108 -24.77 -5.31 -4.47
N VAL A 109 -24.98 -4.36 -3.56
CA VAL A 109 -24.64 -4.49 -2.14
C VAL A 109 -25.79 -3.97 -1.29
N ARG A 110 -26.05 -4.61 -0.16
CA ARG A 110 -26.99 -4.12 0.86
C ARG A 110 -26.22 -3.56 2.07
N PRO A 111 -26.67 -2.45 2.67
CA PRO A 111 -26.09 -1.96 3.92
C PRO A 111 -26.19 -2.99 5.04
N GLN A 112 -25.14 -3.15 5.84
CA GLN A 112 -25.07 -4.07 6.97
C GLN A 112 -25.26 -3.31 8.30
N GLY A 113 -26.45 -2.75 8.51
CA GLY A 113 -26.75 -2.01 9.75
C GLY A 113 -26.22 -0.57 9.76
N LEU A 114 -25.75 -0.12 10.93
CA LEU A 114 -25.29 1.25 11.19
C LEU A 114 -23.87 1.20 11.76
N ARG A 115 -22.86 1.46 10.92
CA ARG A 115 -21.44 1.37 11.30
C ARG A 115 -20.92 2.68 11.91
N GLU A 116 -21.51 3.80 11.52
CA GLU A 116 -21.15 5.14 11.99
C GLU A 116 -22.34 5.91 12.54
N LEU A 117 -22.14 6.57 13.68
CA LEU A 117 -23.12 7.47 14.25
C LEU A 117 -22.48 8.80 14.62
N TRP A 118 -23.04 9.88 14.11
CA TRP A 118 -22.73 11.23 14.52
C TRP A 118 -23.74 11.69 15.56
N LEU A 119 -23.27 12.06 16.74
CA LEU A 119 -24.09 12.66 17.79
C LEU A 119 -23.70 14.12 17.95
N GLN A 120 -24.60 15.02 17.54
CA GLN A 120 -24.51 16.43 17.89
C GLN A 120 -25.15 16.60 19.27
N ILE A 121 -24.35 16.51 20.34
CA ILE A 121 -24.89 16.36 21.71
C ILE A 121 -25.47 17.65 22.30
N ASN A 122 -25.16 18.79 21.70
CA ASN A 122 -25.65 20.12 22.08
C ASN A 122 -25.58 21.09 20.90
N ASN A 123 -26.20 22.26 21.05
CA ASN A 123 -25.98 23.42 20.18
C ASN A 123 -25.27 24.56 20.92
N ALA A 124 -25.12 24.43 22.23
CA ALA A 124 -24.34 25.31 23.08
C ALA A 124 -22.84 25.26 22.73
N CYS A 125 -22.25 26.43 22.50
CA CYS A 125 -20.82 26.58 22.27
C CYS A 125 -20.31 27.77 23.07
N ASN A 126 -19.05 27.75 23.51
CA ASN A 126 -18.39 28.92 24.08
C ASN A 126 -17.93 29.94 23.01
N LEU A 127 -17.96 29.57 21.72
CA LEU A 127 -17.56 30.39 20.57
C LEU A 127 -18.71 30.66 19.61
N SER A 128 -18.57 31.69 18.77
CA SER A 128 -19.53 32.06 17.71
C SER A 128 -18.86 32.14 16.35
N CYS A 129 -18.18 31.06 15.93
CA CYS A 129 -17.36 31.04 14.71
C CYS A 129 -18.14 31.54 13.47
N ALA A 130 -17.52 32.40 12.66
CA ALA A 130 -18.16 33.09 11.54
C ALA A 130 -18.63 32.16 10.40
N HIS A 131 -18.02 30.98 10.27
CA HIS A 131 -18.41 29.97 9.26
C HIS A 131 -19.28 28.83 9.80
N CYS A 132 -19.62 28.85 11.10
CA CYS A 132 -20.21 27.68 11.76
C CYS A 132 -21.42 27.13 11.00
N LEU A 133 -21.29 25.87 10.60
CA LEU A 133 -22.22 25.13 9.76
C LEU A 133 -23.63 25.06 10.36
N VAL A 134 -23.72 24.73 11.65
CA VAL A 134 -24.97 24.55 12.40
C VAL A 134 -25.37 25.78 13.21
N SER A 135 -24.61 26.87 13.09
CA SER A 135 -24.86 28.15 13.76
C SER A 135 -24.94 28.07 15.30
N SER A 136 -24.15 27.18 15.92
CA SER A 136 -23.98 27.08 17.37
C SER A 136 -23.40 28.34 18.00
N GLY A 137 -23.57 28.50 19.30
CA GLY A 137 -23.07 29.67 20.01
C GLY A 137 -23.40 29.70 21.50
N PRO A 138 -22.95 30.74 22.23
CA PRO A 138 -23.28 30.92 23.64
C PRO A 138 -24.79 31.05 23.87
N GLY A 139 -25.30 30.39 24.90
CA GLY A 139 -26.71 30.43 25.28
C GLY A 139 -27.66 29.63 24.38
N LYS A 140 -27.12 28.85 23.42
CA LYS A 140 -27.89 27.89 22.62
C LYS A 140 -28.24 26.63 23.42
N GLU A 141 -29.02 25.76 22.80
CA GLU A 141 -29.66 24.61 23.43
C GLU A 141 -28.62 23.63 24.02
N PRO A 142 -28.81 23.16 25.28
CA PRO A 142 -27.89 22.22 25.94
C PRO A 142 -27.95 20.81 25.36
N GLY A 143 -28.94 20.51 24.53
CA GLY A 143 -29.18 19.21 23.91
C GLY A 143 -30.02 18.26 24.78
N LEU A 144 -30.11 16.99 24.35
CA LEU A 144 -30.86 15.94 25.04
C LEU A 144 -30.29 15.61 26.43
N PRO A 145 -31.10 15.09 27.38
CA PRO A 145 -30.58 14.51 28.63
C PRO A 145 -29.58 13.37 28.36
N LEU A 146 -28.61 13.16 29.28
CA LEU A 146 -27.61 12.09 29.16
C LEU A 146 -28.25 10.73 28.88
N GLU A 147 -29.33 10.41 29.59
CA GLU A 147 -29.96 9.09 29.55
C GLU A 147 -30.54 8.79 28.17
N SER A 148 -31.01 9.83 27.47
CA SER A 148 -31.41 9.72 26.08
C SER A 148 -30.21 9.46 25.16
N LEU A 149 -29.08 10.16 25.37
CA LEU A 149 -27.86 9.94 24.59
C LEU A 149 -27.30 8.53 24.79
N LEU A 150 -27.22 8.04 26.02
CA LEU A 150 -26.79 6.67 26.34
C LEU A 150 -27.69 5.64 25.64
N SER A 151 -29.01 5.82 25.74
CA SER A 151 -29.98 4.92 25.08
C SER A 151 -29.89 4.95 23.55
N ILE A 152 -29.55 6.09 22.94
CA ILE A 152 -29.32 6.19 21.50
C ILE A 152 -28.05 5.41 21.11
N VAL A 153 -26.96 5.56 21.87
CA VAL A 153 -25.71 4.80 21.64
C VAL A 153 -25.96 3.29 21.78
N ASP A 154 -26.65 2.85 22.82
CA ASP A 154 -26.94 1.43 23.05
C ASP A 154 -27.72 0.80 21.89
N ARG A 155 -28.74 1.50 21.39
CA ARG A 155 -29.52 1.04 20.23
C ARG A 155 -28.69 1.04 18.95
N ALA A 156 -27.80 2.00 18.77
CA ALA A 156 -26.89 2.00 17.63
C ALA A 156 -25.89 0.83 17.68
N VAL A 157 -25.37 0.48 18.86
CA VAL A 157 -24.50 -0.70 19.05
C VAL A 157 -25.21 -1.98 18.65
N GLN A 158 -26.50 -2.11 18.96
CA GLN A 158 -27.31 -3.27 18.52
C GLN A 158 -27.42 -3.38 16.99
N LEU A 159 -27.17 -2.30 16.25
CA LEU A 159 -27.15 -2.24 14.79
C LEU A 159 -25.75 -2.39 14.19
N GLY A 160 -24.74 -2.70 15.00
CA GLY A 160 -23.36 -2.90 14.54
C GLY A 160 -22.50 -1.64 14.53
N LEU A 161 -22.78 -0.67 15.40
CA LEU A 161 -21.97 0.55 15.51
C LEU A 161 -20.51 0.24 15.81
N GLU A 162 -19.62 0.75 14.96
CA GLU A 162 -18.17 0.65 15.13
C GLU A 162 -17.58 1.98 15.63
N ARG A 163 -18.08 3.10 15.10
CA ARG A 163 -17.52 4.44 15.31
C ARG A 163 -18.57 5.46 15.72
N LEU A 164 -18.28 6.16 16.81
CA LEU A 164 -19.09 7.24 17.34
C LEU A 164 -18.38 8.58 17.19
N TYR A 165 -18.99 9.50 16.44
CA TYR A 165 -18.51 10.87 16.32
C TYR A 165 -19.28 11.77 17.27
N ILE A 166 -18.58 12.36 18.25
CA ILE A 166 -19.15 13.32 19.18
C ILE A 166 -18.84 14.73 18.70
N THR A 167 -19.91 15.46 18.39
CA THR A 167 -19.86 16.86 17.96
C THR A 167 -20.93 17.67 18.72
N GLY A 168 -21.13 18.93 18.35
CA GLY A 168 -22.04 19.83 19.05
C GLY A 168 -21.89 21.26 18.57
N GLY A 169 -22.16 22.18 19.47
CA GLY A 169 -21.43 23.43 19.50
C GLY A 169 -20.00 23.18 19.99
N GLU A 170 -19.81 23.12 21.30
CA GLU A 170 -18.57 22.61 21.90
C GLU A 170 -18.93 21.46 22.86
N PRO A 171 -18.50 20.21 22.61
CA PRO A 171 -18.87 19.08 23.47
C PRO A 171 -18.49 19.30 24.94
N PHE A 172 -17.32 19.87 25.20
CA PHE A 172 -16.77 19.99 26.55
C PHE A 172 -17.42 21.06 27.43
N VAL A 173 -18.37 21.85 26.90
CA VAL A 173 -19.21 22.72 27.77
C VAL A 173 -20.27 21.92 28.53
N ARG A 174 -20.46 20.64 28.17
CA ARG A 174 -21.45 19.74 28.75
C ARG A 174 -20.81 18.97 29.92
N ARG A 175 -21.38 19.09 31.14
CA ARG A 175 -20.77 18.54 32.38
C ARG A 175 -20.76 17.02 32.46
N ASP A 176 -21.75 16.38 31.84
CA ASP A 176 -21.99 14.93 31.82
C ASP A 176 -21.39 14.25 30.58
N LEU A 177 -20.59 14.96 29.76
CA LEU A 177 -19.92 14.40 28.58
C LEU A 177 -19.08 13.16 28.91
N PHE A 178 -18.31 13.21 30.00
CA PHE A 178 -17.40 12.11 30.34
C PHE A 178 -18.14 10.81 30.66
N ALA A 179 -19.33 10.89 31.25
CA ALA A 179 -20.17 9.70 31.46
C ALA A 179 -20.58 9.05 30.12
N LEU A 180 -20.90 9.86 29.10
CA LEU A 180 -21.17 9.36 27.74
C LEU A 180 -19.92 8.74 27.10
N LEU A 181 -18.75 9.37 27.25
CA LEU A 181 -17.50 8.87 26.69
C LEU A 181 -17.10 7.54 27.32
N HIS A 182 -17.11 7.43 28.65
CA HIS A 182 -16.81 6.18 29.37
C HIS A 182 -17.80 5.07 29.00
N HIS A 183 -19.09 5.39 28.89
CA HIS A 183 -20.08 4.40 28.44
C HIS A 183 -19.77 3.90 27.02
N ALA A 184 -19.53 4.80 26.08
CA ALA A 184 -19.21 4.43 24.71
C ALA A 184 -17.94 3.58 24.59
N THR A 185 -16.87 3.93 25.30
CA THR A 185 -15.57 3.24 25.17
C THR A 185 -15.45 2.01 26.07
N GLU A 186 -15.77 2.12 27.36
CA GLU A 186 -15.51 1.08 28.36
C GLU A 186 -16.65 0.06 28.44
N THR A 187 -17.90 0.52 28.27
CA THR A 187 -19.07 -0.37 28.32
C THR A 187 -19.36 -0.97 26.95
N GLN A 188 -19.37 -0.14 25.90
CA GLN A 188 -19.74 -0.57 24.54
C GLN A 188 -18.54 -0.92 23.65
N GLY A 189 -17.30 -0.60 24.06
CA GLY A 189 -16.11 -0.95 23.28
C GLY A 189 -16.01 -0.21 21.94
N LEU A 190 -16.59 0.99 21.83
CA LEU A 190 -16.59 1.79 20.60
C LEU A 190 -15.27 2.55 20.42
N GLU A 191 -14.93 2.86 19.16
CA GLU A 191 -14.00 3.94 18.84
C GLU A 191 -14.76 5.27 18.82
N VAL A 192 -14.24 6.27 19.53
CA VAL A 192 -14.90 7.57 19.69
C VAL A 192 -14.01 8.69 19.16
N ILE A 193 -14.56 9.51 18.27
CA ILE A 193 -13.90 10.68 17.71
C ILE A 193 -14.60 11.92 18.23
N VAL A 194 -13.88 12.77 18.98
CA VAL A 194 -14.43 14.00 19.56
C VAL A 194 -13.93 15.21 18.76
N LEU A 195 -14.87 15.99 18.22
CA LEU A 195 -14.60 17.24 17.50
C LEU A 195 -14.71 18.41 18.48
N THR A 196 -13.65 19.20 18.62
CA THR A 196 -13.57 20.25 19.65
C THR A 196 -12.79 21.47 19.15
N ASN A 197 -13.07 22.63 19.75
CA ASN A 197 -12.25 23.83 19.62
C ASN A 197 -11.05 23.84 20.58
N ALA A 198 -10.98 22.89 21.52
CA ALA A 198 -9.90 22.69 22.49
C ALA A 198 -9.59 23.87 23.44
N THR A 199 -10.51 24.84 23.58
CA THR A 199 -10.26 26.08 24.34
C THR A 199 -10.59 25.99 25.84
N VAL A 200 -11.19 24.89 26.31
CA VAL A 200 -11.73 24.78 27.69
C VAL A 200 -11.03 23.71 28.55
N PHE A 201 -9.85 23.22 28.16
CA PHE A 201 -9.17 22.10 28.82
C PHE A 201 -8.41 22.48 30.09
N GLN A 202 -9.13 23.00 31.08
CA GLN A 202 -8.59 23.39 32.38
C GLN A 202 -9.35 22.73 33.53
N GLY A 203 -8.74 22.72 34.72
CA GLY A 203 -9.37 22.22 35.94
C GLY A 203 -9.87 20.77 35.81
N HIS A 204 -11.15 20.55 36.15
CA HIS A 204 -11.76 19.23 36.12
C HIS A 204 -11.76 18.58 34.72
N ILE A 205 -11.97 19.35 33.65
CA ILE A 205 -12.00 18.84 32.27
C ILE A 205 -10.66 18.19 31.92
N ARG A 206 -9.53 18.81 32.30
CA ARG A 206 -8.20 18.25 32.08
C ARG A 206 -8.00 16.92 32.82
N ALA A 207 -8.47 16.83 34.06
CA ALA A 207 -8.35 15.62 34.87
C ALA A 207 -9.15 14.46 34.25
N GLU A 208 -10.38 14.73 33.84
CA GLU A 208 -11.27 13.76 33.20
C GLU A 208 -10.76 13.31 31.82
N ILE A 209 -10.24 14.23 30.99
CA ILE A 209 -9.56 13.86 29.73
C ILE A 209 -8.38 12.92 30.01
N GLY A 210 -7.63 13.12 31.08
CA GLY A 210 -6.51 12.24 31.45
C GLY A 210 -6.92 10.80 31.79
N ALA A 211 -8.19 10.58 32.13
CA ALA A 211 -8.77 9.30 32.53
C ALA A 211 -9.40 8.50 31.37
N LEU A 212 -9.57 9.10 30.18
CA LEU A 212 -10.17 8.41 29.03
C LEU A 212 -9.24 7.32 28.45
N ASP A 213 -9.83 6.37 27.73
CA ASP A 213 -9.10 5.31 27.01
C ASP A 213 -8.42 5.86 25.75
N ARG A 214 -7.09 6.02 25.83
CA ARG A 214 -6.23 6.52 24.74
C ARG A 214 -6.24 5.64 23.49
N SER A 215 -6.60 4.36 23.61
CA SER A 215 -6.66 3.45 22.46
C SER A 215 -7.96 3.59 21.66
N ARG A 216 -8.98 4.21 22.25
CA ARG A 216 -10.33 4.31 21.69
C ARG A 216 -10.80 5.74 21.45
N VAL A 217 -10.28 6.72 22.19
CA VAL A 217 -10.66 8.13 22.04
C VAL A 217 -9.63 8.87 21.18
N ARG A 218 -10.13 9.61 20.19
CA ARG A 218 -9.34 10.45 19.28
C ARG A 218 -9.93 11.85 19.21
N PHE A 219 -9.07 12.84 18.94
CA PHE A 219 -9.47 14.25 18.96
C PHE A 219 -9.21 14.95 17.65
N GLN A 220 -10.24 15.61 17.14
CA GLN A 220 -10.13 16.54 16.03
C GLN A 220 -10.21 17.97 16.56
N VAL A 221 -9.09 18.68 16.51
CA VAL A 221 -8.94 20.05 17.01
C VAL A 221 -9.12 21.01 15.84
N SER A 222 -10.01 21.97 16.02
CA SER A 222 -10.37 22.91 14.97
C SER A 222 -9.47 24.16 14.95
N VAL A 223 -8.66 24.33 13.91
CA VAL A 223 -7.71 25.45 13.74
C VAL A 223 -7.79 25.95 12.29
N ASP A 224 -8.14 27.22 12.05
CA ASP A 224 -8.41 27.72 10.68
C ASP A 224 -7.36 28.68 10.12
N GLY A 225 -6.31 29.01 10.86
CA GLY A 225 -5.26 29.93 10.42
C GLY A 225 -3.90 29.47 10.89
N ALA A 226 -2.82 29.95 10.25
CA ALA A 226 -1.46 29.68 10.72
C ALA A 226 -1.00 30.69 11.78
N SER A 227 -1.84 31.68 12.09
CA SER A 227 -1.57 32.76 13.04
C SER A 227 -2.87 33.25 13.72
N PRO A 228 -2.77 33.96 14.86
CA PRO A 228 -3.91 34.66 15.45
C PRO A 228 -4.61 35.58 14.45
N GLU A 229 -3.86 36.27 13.59
CA GLU A 229 -4.37 37.25 12.63
C GLU A 229 -5.29 36.63 11.57
N THR A 230 -5.16 35.33 11.29
CA THR A 230 -6.03 34.62 10.36
C THR A 230 -7.08 33.75 11.04
N ASN A 231 -6.75 33.12 12.18
CA ASN A 231 -7.67 32.25 12.91
C ASN A 231 -8.71 33.03 13.73
N ASP A 232 -8.26 33.98 14.54
CA ASP A 232 -9.10 34.62 15.56
C ASP A 232 -10.27 35.45 14.98
N PRO A 233 -10.12 36.14 13.84
CA PRO A 233 -11.25 36.83 13.21
C PRO A 233 -12.38 35.89 12.74
N VAL A 234 -12.08 34.60 12.61
CA VAL A 234 -13.06 33.57 12.27
C VAL A 234 -13.65 32.93 13.53
N ARG A 235 -12.82 32.58 14.51
CA ARG A 235 -13.22 31.77 15.67
C ARG A 235 -13.47 32.53 16.97
N GLY A 236 -12.83 33.69 17.13
CA GLY A 236 -12.85 34.51 18.34
C GLY A 236 -11.43 34.92 18.75
N ALA A 237 -11.30 36.08 19.41
CA ALA A 237 -10.02 36.58 19.90
C ALA A 237 -9.39 35.60 20.91
N GLY A 238 -8.09 35.32 20.77
CA GLY A 238 -7.31 34.44 21.64
C GLY A 238 -7.42 32.95 21.32
N THR A 239 -8.38 32.55 20.48
CA THR A 239 -8.69 31.13 20.26
C THR A 239 -7.59 30.36 19.56
N PHE A 240 -6.74 30.99 18.76
CA PHE A 240 -5.59 30.32 18.13
C PHE A 240 -4.64 29.75 19.18
N ALA A 241 -4.22 30.57 20.15
CA ALA A 241 -3.30 30.15 21.19
C ALA A 241 -3.93 29.05 22.07
N GLU A 242 -5.19 29.25 22.48
CA GLU A 242 -5.91 28.28 23.31
C GLU A 242 -6.08 26.92 22.60
N ALA A 243 -6.42 26.91 21.31
CA ALA A 243 -6.58 25.68 20.55
C ALA A 243 -5.26 24.90 20.40
N LEU A 244 -4.13 25.60 20.19
CA LEU A 244 -2.81 24.98 20.12
C LEU A 244 -2.35 24.43 21.47
N ASP A 245 -2.59 25.16 22.56
CA ASP A 245 -2.29 24.69 23.91
C ASP A 245 -3.14 23.47 24.29
N GLY A 246 -4.43 23.50 23.91
CA GLY A 246 -5.34 22.36 24.09
C GLY A 246 -4.92 21.14 23.28
N ALA A 247 -4.53 21.32 22.02
CA ALA A 247 -3.98 20.25 21.20
C ALA A 247 -2.70 19.65 21.78
N ARG A 248 -1.79 20.50 22.25
CA ARG A 248 -0.54 20.07 22.87
C ARG A 248 -0.80 19.26 24.13
N LEU A 249 -1.74 19.71 24.97
CA LEU A 249 -2.16 18.94 26.14
C LEU A 249 -2.66 17.55 25.76
N LEU A 250 -3.49 17.43 24.73
CA LEU A 250 -4.00 16.14 24.26
C LEU A 250 -2.86 15.23 23.75
N ALA A 251 -1.95 15.79 22.96
CA ALA A 251 -0.79 15.06 22.45
C ALA A 251 0.15 14.61 23.58
N ASP A 252 0.44 15.49 24.54
CA ASP A 252 1.27 15.19 25.72
C ASP A 252 0.64 14.10 26.63
N LEU A 253 -0.70 14.01 26.64
CA LEU A 253 -1.43 12.95 27.31
C LEU A 253 -1.45 11.62 26.53
N GLY A 254 -0.93 11.60 25.30
CA GLY A 254 -0.78 10.42 24.46
C GLY A 254 -1.97 10.12 23.54
N TYR A 255 -2.84 11.09 23.25
CA TYR A 255 -3.97 10.90 22.33
C TYR A 255 -3.58 11.11 20.86
N ASP A 256 -4.32 10.46 19.96
CA ASP A 256 -4.28 10.76 18.52
C ASP A 256 -5.02 12.08 18.26
N VAL A 257 -4.27 13.11 17.87
CA VAL A 257 -4.78 14.44 17.56
C VAL A 257 -4.64 14.74 16.08
N ALA A 258 -5.73 15.17 15.46
CA ALA A 258 -5.77 15.68 14.10
C ALA A 258 -6.21 17.15 14.09
N PHE A 259 -5.59 17.97 13.25
CA PHE A 259 -6.06 19.34 13.00
C PHE A 259 -7.08 19.36 11.88
N THR A 260 -8.17 20.11 12.04
CA THR A 260 -9.11 20.39 10.96
C THR A 260 -9.19 21.87 10.68
N THR A 261 -9.05 22.21 9.41
CA THR A 261 -9.06 23.58 8.92
C THR A 261 -10.12 23.75 7.85
N VAL A 262 -11.07 24.66 8.08
CA VAL A 262 -12.02 25.08 7.05
C VAL A 262 -11.31 25.96 6.04
N THR A 263 -11.28 25.58 4.77
CA THR A 263 -10.58 26.35 3.74
C THR A 263 -11.40 27.57 3.32
N THR A 264 -10.81 28.75 3.46
CA THR A 264 -11.45 30.04 3.16
C THR A 264 -10.55 30.87 2.24
N LYS A 265 -11.09 31.91 1.60
CA LYS A 265 -10.27 32.80 0.78
C LYS A 265 -9.16 33.48 1.59
N ARG A 266 -9.37 33.69 2.90
CA ARG A 266 -8.43 34.39 3.79
C ARG A 266 -7.21 33.53 4.17
N ASN A 267 -7.43 32.24 4.45
CA ASN A 267 -6.36 31.35 4.92
C ASN A 267 -5.66 30.57 3.80
N LEU A 268 -6.16 30.61 2.56
CA LEU A 268 -5.54 29.96 1.40
C LEU A 268 -4.02 30.15 1.29
N PRO A 269 -3.45 31.35 1.47
CA PRO A 269 -2.00 31.55 1.36
C PRO A 269 -1.20 30.84 2.46
N GLU A 270 -1.84 30.60 3.61
CA GLU A 270 -1.20 30.08 4.83
C GLU A 270 -1.35 28.57 5.01
N LEU A 271 -2.20 27.90 4.22
CA LEU A 271 -2.42 26.45 4.35
C LEU A 271 -1.11 25.62 4.38
N PRO A 272 -0.06 25.93 3.57
CA PRO A 272 1.19 25.19 3.62
C PRO A 272 1.96 25.29 4.94
N ALA A 273 1.68 26.28 5.80
CA ALA A 273 2.31 26.40 7.12
C ALA A 273 1.64 25.50 8.18
N LEU A 274 0.38 25.13 7.98
CA LEU A 274 -0.41 24.38 8.97
C LEU A 274 0.17 23.01 9.33
N PRO A 275 0.69 22.19 8.40
CA PRO A 275 1.32 20.91 8.78
C PRO A 275 2.50 21.08 9.75
N GLY A 276 3.30 22.15 9.61
CA GLY A 276 4.38 22.46 10.55
C GLY A 276 3.87 22.86 11.94
N ILE A 277 2.75 23.57 12.00
CA ILE A 277 2.09 23.95 13.24
C ILE A 277 1.47 22.72 13.92
N ALA A 278 0.79 21.88 13.16
CA ALA A 278 0.25 20.59 13.63
C ALA A 278 1.35 19.74 14.28
N LYS A 279 2.49 19.58 13.60
CA LYS A 279 3.66 18.87 14.14
C LYS A 279 4.16 19.48 15.46
N THR A 280 4.26 20.80 15.51
CA THR A 280 4.77 21.52 16.70
C THR A 280 3.83 21.37 17.90
N ALA A 281 2.53 21.28 17.65
CA ALA A 281 1.51 21.02 18.66
C ALA A 281 1.37 19.52 19.01
N GLY A 282 2.11 18.63 18.35
CA GLY A 282 2.05 17.18 18.58
C GLY A 282 0.89 16.46 17.86
N ALA A 283 0.19 17.13 16.96
CA ALA A 283 -0.82 16.50 16.10
C ALA A 283 -0.15 15.61 15.03
N LYS A 284 -0.79 14.49 14.72
CA LYS A 284 -0.30 13.48 13.76
C LYS A 284 -0.69 13.80 12.32
N SER A 285 -1.83 14.46 12.15
CA SER A 285 -2.38 14.75 10.83
C SER A 285 -3.04 16.12 10.74
N GLN A 286 -3.20 16.57 9.50
CA GLN A 286 -3.94 17.76 9.10
C GLN A 286 -5.04 17.35 8.11
N HIS A 287 -6.25 17.81 8.34
CA HIS A 287 -7.40 17.67 7.49
C HIS A 287 -7.85 19.05 6.98
N LEU A 288 -8.05 19.17 5.67
CA LEU A 288 -8.63 20.35 5.03
C LEU A 288 -10.10 20.09 4.72
N MET A 289 -10.99 20.89 5.28
CA MET A 289 -12.43 20.80 5.04
C MET A 289 -12.85 21.87 4.02
N TRP A 290 -13.44 21.43 2.91
CA TRP A 290 -14.01 22.35 1.92
C TRP A 290 -15.25 23.03 2.51
N THR A 291 -15.42 24.32 2.26
CA THR A 291 -16.48 25.10 2.91
C THR A 291 -17.85 24.72 2.35
N HIS A 292 -18.77 24.32 3.24
CA HIS A 292 -20.18 24.12 2.91
C HIS A 292 -20.94 25.45 2.79
N LYS A 293 -21.84 25.57 1.81
CA LYS A 293 -22.75 26.72 1.66
C LYS A 293 -23.93 26.63 2.62
N ARG A 294 -23.65 26.66 3.93
CA ARG A 294 -24.62 26.45 5.02
C ARG A 294 -24.34 27.37 6.21
N GLY A 295 -25.30 27.45 7.14
CA GLY A 295 -25.16 28.17 8.41
C GLY A 295 -24.69 29.61 8.27
N ARG A 296 -23.78 30.04 9.15
CA ARG A 296 -23.21 31.39 9.11
C ARG A 296 -22.28 31.62 7.92
N ALA A 297 -21.66 30.57 7.36
CA ALA A 297 -20.85 30.69 6.15
C ALA A 297 -21.69 31.17 4.94
N ALA A 298 -22.90 30.61 4.76
CA ALA A 298 -23.81 31.02 3.69
C ALA A 298 -24.24 32.49 3.80
N ALA A 299 -24.40 33.00 5.02
CA ALA A 299 -24.80 34.39 5.26
C ALA A 299 -23.68 35.43 5.00
N SER A 300 -22.42 34.99 4.85
CA SER A 300 -21.25 35.85 4.97
C SER A 300 -20.66 36.38 3.64
N LEU A 301 -21.50 36.68 2.63
CA LEU A 301 -21.15 37.45 1.40
C LEU A 301 -19.78 37.13 0.76
N ASN A 302 -19.50 35.86 0.42
CA ASN A 302 -18.36 35.40 -0.39
C ASN A 302 -16.94 35.52 0.20
N GLY A 303 -16.77 35.77 1.52
CA GLY A 303 -15.44 35.72 2.16
C GLY A 303 -14.87 34.30 2.35
N PHE A 304 -15.73 33.28 2.30
CA PHE A 304 -15.39 31.90 2.68
C PHE A 304 -15.20 30.92 1.52
N PHE A 305 -15.59 31.30 0.30
CA PHE A 305 -15.57 30.39 -0.86
C PHE A 305 -14.45 30.77 -1.82
N PRO A 306 -13.26 30.16 -1.72
CA PRO A 306 -12.17 30.40 -2.67
C PRO A 306 -12.51 29.91 -4.08
N GLY A 307 -11.83 30.47 -5.09
CA GLY A 307 -11.90 29.93 -6.44
C GLY A 307 -11.26 28.54 -6.50
N VAL A 308 -11.89 27.59 -7.20
CA VAL A 308 -11.40 26.20 -7.29
C VAL A 308 -9.94 26.10 -7.76
N PRO A 309 -9.48 26.85 -8.79
CA PRO A 309 -8.07 26.79 -9.19
C PRO A 309 -7.09 27.27 -8.11
N GLU A 310 -7.45 28.31 -7.35
CA GLU A 310 -6.63 28.84 -6.26
C GLU A 310 -6.54 27.82 -5.11
N LEU A 311 -7.66 27.15 -4.81
CA LEU A 311 -7.75 26.11 -3.79
C LEU A 311 -6.94 24.87 -4.19
N ILE A 312 -7.03 24.38 -5.44
CA ILE A 312 -6.19 23.27 -5.93
C ILE A 312 -4.71 23.58 -5.75
N ALA A 313 -4.28 24.78 -6.15
CA ALA A 313 -2.88 25.19 -6.01
C ALA A 313 -2.43 25.23 -4.53
N ALA A 314 -3.29 25.70 -3.62
CA ALA A 314 -2.99 25.71 -2.19
C ALA A 314 -2.95 24.30 -1.59
N VAL A 315 -3.86 23.41 -1.98
CA VAL A 315 -3.90 22.01 -1.54
C VAL A 315 -2.61 21.28 -1.97
N HIS A 316 -2.14 21.46 -3.21
CA HIS A 316 -0.87 20.86 -3.64
C HIS A 316 0.33 21.34 -2.83
N ARG A 317 0.46 22.66 -2.62
CA ARG A 317 1.53 23.21 -1.77
C ARG A 317 1.45 22.71 -0.33
N THR A 318 0.23 22.51 0.18
CA THR A 318 0.01 21.98 1.53
C THR A 318 0.40 20.50 1.61
N ALA A 319 0.10 19.71 0.58
CA ALA A 319 0.56 18.33 0.48
C ALA A 319 2.10 18.25 0.46
N ASP A 320 2.76 19.06 -0.37
CA ASP A 320 4.23 19.13 -0.42
C ASP A 320 4.84 19.52 0.95
N ALA A 321 4.22 20.49 1.64
CA ALA A 321 4.66 20.91 2.97
C ALA A 321 4.41 19.83 4.05
N ALA A 322 3.30 19.10 3.96
CA ALA A 322 2.97 17.99 4.84
C ALA A 322 3.99 16.84 4.68
N ASP A 323 4.31 16.47 3.43
CA ASP A 323 5.34 15.48 3.10
C ASP A 323 6.70 15.89 3.68
N ALA A 324 7.10 17.17 3.50
CA ALA A 324 8.36 17.70 4.02
C ALA A 324 8.39 17.76 5.57
N ALA A 325 7.25 18.04 6.20
CA ALA A 325 7.13 18.06 7.66
C ALA A 325 7.05 16.64 8.26
N GLY A 326 6.70 15.62 7.48
CA GLY A 326 6.39 14.28 7.98
C GLY A 326 5.07 14.25 8.76
N VAL A 327 4.08 15.02 8.33
CA VAL A 327 2.71 15.05 8.87
C VAL A 327 1.75 14.53 7.81
N ALA A 328 0.80 13.68 8.19
CA ALA A 328 -0.17 13.17 7.23
C ALA A 328 -1.15 14.28 6.81
N LEU A 329 -1.38 14.42 5.50
CA LEU A 329 -2.50 15.22 4.98
C LEU A 329 -3.66 14.28 4.65
N ASP A 330 -4.70 14.32 5.47
CA ASP A 330 -5.76 13.31 5.47
C ASP A 330 -6.51 13.22 4.14
N ASN A 331 -6.66 14.37 3.46
CA ASN A 331 -7.28 14.43 2.13
C ASN A 331 -6.48 13.62 1.09
N VAL A 332 -5.14 13.67 1.13
CA VAL A 332 -4.27 12.92 0.21
C VAL A 332 -4.29 11.44 0.56
N GLU A 333 -4.17 11.11 1.84
CA GLU A 333 -4.10 9.72 2.28
C GLU A 333 -5.43 8.96 2.10
N ALA A 334 -6.57 9.64 2.32
CA ALA A 334 -7.89 9.09 1.99
C ALA A 334 -8.00 8.77 0.49
N VAL A 335 -7.56 9.68 -0.39
CA VAL A 335 -7.54 9.44 -1.84
C VAL A 335 -6.58 8.31 -2.19
N LYS A 336 -5.39 8.27 -1.58
CA LYS A 336 -4.36 7.25 -1.82
C LYS A 336 -4.84 5.84 -1.57
N ARG A 337 -5.63 5.63 -0.51
CA ARG A 337 -6.24 4.34 -0.19
C ARG A 337 -7.23 3.86 -1.25
N ARG A 338 -8.00 4.77 -1.82
CA ARG A 338 -8.97 4.45 -2.87
C ARG A 338 -8.25 4.20 -4.19
N VAL A 339 -7.35 5.10 -4.57
CA VAL A 339 -6.62 5.06 -5.84
C VAL A 339 -5.67 3.87 -5.90
N ASN A 340 -4.97 3.53 -4.82
CA ASN A 340 -4.13 2.34 -4.78
C ASN A 340 -4.80 1.18 -4.04
N GLY A 341 -6.13 1.16 -3.95
CA GLY A 341 -6.89 0.11 -3.28
C GLY A 341 -6.94 -1.20 -4.07
N VAL A 342 -7.89 -2.06 -3.73
CA VAL A 342 -8.12 -3.32 -4.47
C VAL A 342 -8.66 -3.00 -5.87
N PRO A 343 -8.02 -3.49 -6.95
CA PRO A 343 -8.50 -3.29 -8.31
C PRO A 343 -9.95 -3.73 -8.51
N GLY A 344 -10.72 -2.92 -9.26
CA GLY A 344 -12.10 -3.22 -9.62
C GLY A 344 -13.16 -2.78 -8.58
N VAL A 345 -12.77 -2.48 -7.34
CA VAL A 345 -13.69 -1.99 -6.29
C VAL A 345 -14.20 -0.60 -6.64
N LYS A 346 -15.51 -0.46 -6.78
CA LYS A 346 -16.15 0.81 -7.12
C LYS A 346 -16.52 1.58 -5.86
N TYR A 347 -15.95 2.77 -5.66
CA TYR A 347 -16.51 3.72 -4.70
C TYR A 347 -17.72 4.39 -5.35
N ASP A 348 -18.89 4.18 -4.77
CA ASP A 348 -20.17 4.63 -5.30
C ASP A 348 -20.91 5.47 -4.24
N PHE A 349 -20.78 6.79 -4.39
CA PHE A 349 -21.51 7.79 -3.64
C PHE A 349 -21.18 7.81 -2.12
N GLY A 350 -21.76 8.75 -1.37
CA GLY A 350 -21.50 8.90 0.06
C GLY A 350 -22.22 7.87 0.95
N ASN A 351 -21.69 7.65 2.15
CA ASN A 351 -22.20 6.68 3.13
C ASN A 351 -23.35 7.22 4.02
N GLY A 352 -23.66 8.52 3.94
CA GLY A 352 -24.78 9.14 4.66
C GLY A 352 -26.13 8.52 4.30
N GLY A 353 -26.84 7.99 5.30
CA GLY A 353 -28.05 7.18 5.15
C GLY A 353 -27.81 5.75 4.63
N TRP A 354 -26.59 5.40 4.21
CA TRP A 354 -26.23 4.02 3.84
C TRP A 354 -26.00 3.20 5.11
N ASP A 355 -24.90 3.46 5.80
CA ASP A 355 -24.47 2.86 7.08
C ASP A 355 -23.98 3.93 8.08
N SER A 356 -24.26 5.20 7.80
CA SER A 356 -23.96 6.36 8.65
C SER A 356 -25.20 7.23 8.86
N LEU A 357 -25.42 7.70 10.09
CA LEU A 357 -26.49 8.64 10.44
C LEU A 357 -25.98 9.74 11.39
N CYS A 358 -26.71 10.84 11.44
CA CYS A 358 -26.55 11.89 12.42
C CYS A 358 -27.81 12.02 13.28
N VAL A 359 -27.66 11.98 14.60
CA VAL A 359 -28.69 12.41 15.55
C VAL A 359 -28.31 13.79 16.07
N ASN A 360 -29.18 14.75 15.80
CA ASN A 360 -29.01 16.14 16.17
C ASN A 360 -29.29 16.37 17.67
N PHE A 361 -28.95 17.56 18.17
CA PHE A 361 -29.09 17.91 19.60
C PHE A 361 -30.53 17.87 20.13
N ASP A 362 -31.52 17.93 19.24
CA ASP A 362 -32.95 17.83 19.53
C ASP A 362 -33.52 16.42 19.32
N GLY A 363 -32.67 15.43 19.02
CA GLY A 363 -33.06 14.04 18.77
C GLY A 363 -33.50 13.73 17.35
N LYS A 364 -33.64 14.74 16.50
CA LYS A 364 -33.98 14.53 15.09
C LYS A 364 -32.83 13.89 14.34
N VAL A 365 -33.16 12.96 13.47
CA VAL A 365 -32.21 12.16 12.69
C VAL A 365 -32.09 12.70 11.28
N TYR A 366 -30.86 12.77 10.80
CA TYR A 366 -30.46 13.20 9.46
C TYR A 366 -29.44 12.22 8.86
N PRO A 367 -29.25 12.19 7.53
CA PRO A 367 -28.29 11.30 6.89
C PRO A 367 -26.83 11.63 7.23
N THR A 368 -26.54 12.88 7.59
CA THR A 368 -25.18 13.39 7.83
C THR A 368 -25.20 14.60 8.78
N ALA A 369 -24.10 14.81 9.49
CA ALA A 369 -23.88 15.99 10.32
C ALA A 369 -23.75 17.28 9.49
N ALA A 370 -23.21 17.20 8.27
CA ALA A 370 -23.01 18.36 7.38
C ALA A 370 -24.34 19.06 7.01
N LEU A 371 -25.42 18.29 6.96
CA LEU A 371 -26.76 18.72 6.57
C LEU A 371 -27.78 18.55 7.70
N ALA A 372 -27.33 18.44 8.95
CA ALA A 372 -28.21 18.46 10.11
C ALA A 372 -29.05 19.75 10.12
N ASN A 373 -30.31 19.64 10.55
CA ASN A 373 -31.34 20.69 10.48
C ASN A 373 -31.82 21.07 9.08
N GLU A 374 -31.50 20.30 8.03
CA GLU A 374 -32.13 20.47 6.71
C GLU A 374 -33.53 19.81 6.68
N PRO A 375 -34.64 20.58 6.60
CA PRO A 375 -35.98 20.00 6.70
C PRO A 375 -36.27 18.93 5.65
N ALA A 376 -35.75 19.09 4.43
CA ALA A 376 -35.95 18.12 3.35
C ALA A 376 -35.19 16.79 3.55
N LEU A 377 -34.27 16.74 4.51
CA LEU A 377 -33.48 15.55 4.85
C LEU A 377 -33.84 14.96 6.22
N TYR A 378 -34.95 15.37 6.83
CA TYR A 378 -35.41 14.78 8.08
C TYR A 378 -35.74 13.29 7.91
N CYS A 379 -35.11 12.43 8.72
CA CYS A 379 -35.27 10.98 8.64
C CYS A 379 -36.25 10.42 9.68
N GLY A 380 -36.31 10.99 10.87
CA GLY A 380 -37.08 10.51 12.03
C GLY A 380 -36.62 11.14 13.34
N ASP A 381 -37.14 10.67 14.47
CA ASP A 381 -36.80 11.17 15.81
C ASP A 381 -36.33 10.05 16.74
N ALA A 382 -35.06 10.07 17.12
CA ALA A 382 -34.43 9.04 17.94
C ALA A 382 -34.88 9.07 19.41
N THR A 383 -35.63 10.09 19.86
CA THR A 383 -36.18 10.13 21.23
C THR A 383 -37.41 9.23 21.39
N GLY A 384 -38.13 8.97 20.30
CA GLY A 384 -39.37 8.18 20.30
C GLY A 384 -39.39 6.99 19.36
N GLN A 385 -38.43 6.89 18.43
CA GLN A 385 -38.35 5.82 17.43
C GLN A 385 -37.03 5.05 17.56
N ASP A 386 -37.04 3.78 17.15
CA ASP A 386 -35.81 3.00 17.03
C ASP A 386 -35.02 3.41 15.79
N LEU A 387 -33.68 3.38 15.88
CA LEU A 387 -32.82 3.72 14.74
C LEU A 387 -32.98 2.71 13.58
N ALA A 388 -33.28 1.45 13.89
CA ALA A 388 -33.56 0.42 12.88
C ALA A 388 -34.78 0.80 12.03
N GLU A 389 -35.87 1.23 12.69
CA GLU A 389 -37.10 1.66 12.04
C GLU A 389 -36.86 2.88 11.15
N ILE A 390 -36.03 3.82 11.60
CA ILE A 390 -35.66 5.00 10.81
C ILE A 390 -34.86 4.58 9.56
N LEU A 391 -33.87 3.70 9.71
CA LEU A 391 -33.05 3.21 8.60
C LEU A 391 -33.85 2.43 7.54
N GLU A 392 -34.86 1.68 7.96
CA GLU A 392 -35.71 0.90 7.05
C GLU A 392 -36.87 1.72 6.46
N GLY A 393 -37.54 2.51 7.30
CA GLY A 393 -38.79 3.18 6.96
C GLY A 393 -38.63 4.53 6.30
N SER A 394 -37.55 5.27 6.59
CA SER A 394 -37.41 6.66 6.14
C SER A 394 -37.36 6.78 4.61
N PRO A 395 -38.23 7.59 3.98
CA PRO A 395 -38.17 7.86 2.55
C PRO A 395 -36.85 8.51 2.11
N VAL A 396 -36.26 9.35 2.97
CA VAL A 396 -34.98 10.02 2.71
C VAL A 396 -33.85 8.99 2.66
N VAL A 397 -33.79 8.09 3.65
CA VAL A 397 -32.81 7.00 3.69
C VAL A 397 -32.94 6.10 2.47
N ARG A 398 -34.17 5.71 2.11
CA ARG A 398 -34.41 4.89 0.90
C ARG A 398 -33.95 5.59 -0.38
N ARG A 399 -34.22 6.88 -0.54
CA ARG A 399 -33.76 7.68 -1.69
C ARG A 399 -32.23 7.73 -1.76
N LEU A 400 -31.54 7.94 -0.64
CA LEU A 400 -30.09 7.99 -0.62
C LEU A 400 -29.48 6.60 -0.85
N ARG A 401 -30.07 5.53 -0.32
CA ARG A 401 -29.65 4.15 -0.59
C ARG A 401 -29.85 3.74 -2.05
N SER A 402 -30.82 4.32 -2.78
CA SER A 402 -30.94 4.10 -4.22
C SER A 402 -29.99 4.97 -5.06
N ALA A 403 -29.55 6.13 -4.54
CA ALA A 403 -28.68 7.04 -5.29
C ALA A 403 -27.35 6.40 -5.66
N SER A 404 -26.86 6.70 -6.86
CA SER A 404 -25.65 6.11 -7.42
C SER A 404 -24.90 7.10 -8.32
N VAL A 405 -23.58 6.96 -8.39
CA VAL A 405 -22.72 7.66 -9.36
C VAL A 405 -23.14 7.37 -10.80
N ALA A 406 -23.67 6.17 -11.09
CA ALA A 406 -24.16 5.84 -12.43
C ALA A 406 -25.37 6.68 -12.86
N GLU A 407 -26.13 7.22 -11.91
CA GLU A 407 -27.29 8.08 -12.18
C GLU A 407 -26.91 9.56 -12.30
N LYS A 408 -25.64 9.91 -12.03
CA LYS A 408 -25.15 11.28 -11.99
C LYS A 408 -24.71 11.73 -13.40
N PRO A 409 -25.46 12.60 -14.11
CA PRO A 409 -25.17 12.92 -15.51
C PRO A 409 -23.80 13.56 -15.72
N ALA A 410 -23.33 14.35 -14.74
CA ALA A 410 -22.03 14.99 -14.79
C ALA A 410 -20.84 14.03 -14.76
N MET A 411 -21.06 12.78 -14.33
CA MET A 411 -20.03 11.73 -14.24
C MET A 411 -20.05 10.78 -15.45
N ALA A 412 -20.98 10.97 -16.39
CA ALA A 412 -21.03 10.15 -17.60
C ALA A 412 -19.74 10.34 -18.42
N GLY A 413 -19.01 9.24 -18.65
CA GLY A 413 -17.74 9.25 -19.37
C GLY A 413 -16.54 9.77 -18.56
N ASP A 414 -16.70 10.10 -17.27
CA ASP A 414 -15.56 10.43 -16.42
C ASP A 414 -14.82 9.15 -16.01
N PRO A 415 -13.53 9.00 -16.37
CA PRO A 415 -12.77 7.78 -16.10
C PRO A 415 -12.46 7.55 -14.61
N PHE A 416 -12.57 8.58 -13.77
CA PHE A 416 -12.24 8.53 -12.34
C PHE A 416 -13.46 8.42 -11.44
N ARG A 417 -14.68 8.40 -11.99
CA ARG A 417 -15.95 8.47 -11.24
C ARG A 417 -16.07 7.48 -10.08
N PHE A 418 -15.54 6.26 -10.23
CA PHE A 418 -15.57 5.22 -9.21
C PHE A 418 -14.35 5.23 -8.27
N LEU A 419 -13.32 6.03 -8.54
CA LEU A 419 -12.24 6.33 -7.60
C LEU A 419 -12.59 7.54 -6.71
N THR A 420 -13.42 8.44 -7.23
CA THR A 420 -13.88 9.67 -6.58
C THR A 420 -15.30 9.57 -6.00
N GLY A 421 -16.02 8.46 -6.21
CA GLY A 421 -17.41 8.31 -5.79
C GLY A 421 -18.36 9.36 -6.37
N GLY A 422 -18.00 10.00 -7.47
CA GLY A 422 -18.75 11.08 -8.10
C GLY A 422 -18.70 12.42 -7.36
N GLY A 423 -17.75 12.59 -6.44
CA GLY A 423 -17.64 13.77 -5.58
C GLY A 423 -18.43 13.66 -4.29
N ASP A 424 -18.48 14.74 -3.54
CA ASP A 424 -19.24 14.82 -2.28
C ASP A 424 -20.68 15.30 -2.52
N TRP A 425 -21.64 14.44 -2.18
CA TRP A 425 -23.06 14.75 -2.36
C TRP A 425 -23.56 15.83 -1.38
N GLU A 426 -22.87 16.04 -0.26
CA GLU A 426 -23.22 17.05 0.75
C GLU A 426 -22.93 18.46 0.20
N HIS A 427 -21.82 18.60 -0.53
CA HIS A 427 -21.51 19.79 -1.32
C HIS A 427 -22.45 19.95 -2.51
N ALA A 428 -22.69 18.88 -3.27
CA ALA A 428 -23.66 18.92 -4.37
C ALA A 428 -25.01 19.48 -3.89
N TRP A 429 -25.55 18.95 -2.79
CA TRP A 429 -26.79 19.41 -2.17
C TRP A 429 -26.73 20.89 -1.79
N SER A 430 -25.67 21.30 -1.08
CA SER A 430 -25.53 22.67 -0.55
C SER A 430 -25.42 23.73 -1.63
N PHE A 431 -24.85 23.38 -2.79
CA PHE A 431 -24.63 24.30 -3.90
C PHE A 431 -25.69 24.22 -5.01
N SER A 432 -26.50 23.15 -5.05
CA SER A 432 -27.58 22.94 -6.02
C SER A 432 -28.98 23.28 -5.50
N GLU A 433 -29.10 23.68 -4.24
CA GLU A 433 -30.39 23.93 -3.57
C GLU A 433 -31.25 22.66 -3.40
N GLY A 434 -30.62 21.51 -3.14
CA GLY A 434 -31.32 20.31 -2.66
C GLY A 434 -31.31 19.08 -3.57
N ASP A 435 -30.40 19.03 -4.54
CA ASP A 435 -30.20 17.84 -5.37
C ASP A 435 -28.89 17.11 -4.99
N PRO A 436 -28.97 15.88 -4.43
CA PRO A 436 -27.79 15.08 -4.08
C PRO A 436 -27.06 14.51 -5.31
N LEU A 437 -27.70 14.49 -6.49
CA LEU A 437 -27.08 14.05 -7.75
C LEU A 437 -26.49 15.22 -8.57
N ALA A 438 -26.60 16.46 -8.08
CA ALA A 438 -25.99 17.60 -8.75
C ALA A 438 -24.44 17.50 -8.77
N PRO A 439 -23.75 18.23 -9.67
CA PRO A 439 -22.29 18.29 -9.65
C PRO A 439 -21.75 18.82 -8.32
N ASP A 440 -20.72 18.18 -7.78
CA ASP A 440 -19.97 18.71 -6.65
C ASP A 440 -19.03 19.84 -7.15
N PRO A 441 -19.15 21.09 -6.66
CA PRO A 441 -18.27 22.19 -7.09
C PRO A 441 -16.79 21.95 -6.76
N TYR A 442 -16.49 21.11 -5.77
CA TYR A 442 -15.14 20.77 -5.34
C TYR A 442 -14.58 19.51 -6.01
N TYR A 443 -15.36 18.87 -6.89
CA TYR A 443 -14.92 17.69 -7.65
C TYR A 443 -13.56 17.85 -8.35
N PRO A 444 -13.21 19.00 -8.97
CA PRO A 444 -11.90 19.17 -9.59
C PRO A 444 -10.71 19.03 -8.61
N ILE A 445 -10.92 19.31 -7.32
CA ILE A 445 -9.89 19.10 -6.28
C ILE A 445 -9.67 17.61 -6.06
N GLN A 446 -10.74 16.82 -6.02
CA GLN A 446 -10.63 15.37 -5.87
C GLN A 446 -9.88 14.75 -7.07
N LEU A 447 -10.18 15.19 -8.29
CA LEU A 447 -9.43 14.77 -9.48
C LEU A 447 -7.94 15.16 -9.41
N ALA A 448 -7.64 16.37 -8.95
CA ALA A 448 -6.25 16.83 -8.80
C ALA A 448 -5.49 15.98 -7.76
N LEU A 449 -6.14 15.59 -6.67
CA LEU A 449 -5.57 14.69 -5.67
C LEU A 449 -5.39 13.27 -6.20
N VAL A 450 -6.36 12.72 -6.93
CA VAL A 450 -6.25 11.39 -7.57
C VAL A 450 -5.04 11.36 -8.50
N ARG A 451 -4.93 12.36 -9.39
CA ARG A 451 -3.79 12.48 -10.30
C ARG A 451 -2.48 12.63 -9.54
N ARG A 452 -2.41 13.48 -8.50
CA ARG A 452 -1.20 13.61 -7.67
C ARG A 452 -0.77 12.26 -7.07
N VAL A 453 -1.70 11.49 -6.51
CA VAL A 453 -1.37 10.18 -5.94
C VAL A 453 -0.81 9.26 -7.02
N MET A 454 -1.50 9.14 -8.15
CA MET A 454 -1.04 8.29 -9.26
C MET A 454 0.36 8.70 -9.72
N THR A 455 0.60 10.00 -9.88
CA THR A 455 1.88 10.51 -10.36
C THR A 455 3.00 10.38 -9.35
N THR A 456 2.69 10.53 -8.06
CA THR A 456 3.66 10.28 -6.97
C THR A 456 4.09 8.81 -6.98
N LEU A 457 3.14 7.88 -7.04
CA LEU A 457 3.44 6.43 -7.12
C LEU A 457 4.25 6.07 -8.37
N GLY A 458 3.86 6.61 -9.53
CA GLY A 458 4.59 6.43 -10.79
C GLY A 458 6.04 6.93 -10.72
N LYS A 459 6.27 8.12 -10.16
CA LYS A 459 7.61 8.71 -9.99
C LYS A 459 8.48 7.93 -9.01
N GLU A 460 7.91 7.53 -7.87
CA GLU A 460 8.61 6.68 -6.88
C GLU A 460 9.05 5.35 -7.50
N LYS A 461 8.22 4.74 -8.36
CA LYS A 461 8.55 3.47 -9.03
C LYS A 461 9.57 3.67 -10.15
N ARG A 462 9.48 4.75 -10.92
CA ARG A 462 10.47 5.11 -11.94
C ARG A 462 11.85 5.37 -11.32
N ALA A 463 11.91 6.12 -10.22
CA ALA A 463 13.16 6.42 -9.53
C ALA A 463 13.86 5.16 -8.97
N ARG A 464 13.10 4.08 -8.74
CA ARG A 464 13.59 2.78 -8.27
C ARG A 464 14.00 1.82 -9.38
N ALA A 465 13.65 2.08 -10.64
CA ALA A 465 13.92 1.16 -11.74
C ALA A 465 15.45 0.94 -11.89
N ASN A 466 15.88 -0.33 -11.87
CA ASN A 466 17.29 -0.68 -11.96
C ASN A 466 17.77 -0.67 -13.42
N GLY A 467 18.19 0.48 -13.92
CA GLY A 467 18.78 0.60 -15.27
C GLY A 467 20.18 0.00 -15.42
N ARG A 468 20.77 -0.61 -14.37
CA ARG A 468 22.16 -1.07 -14.35
C ARG A 468 22.32 -2.57 -14.61
N SER A 469 21.23 -3.33 -14.56
CA SER A 469 21.26 -4.78 -14.83
C SER A 469 21.33 -5.12 -16.32
N GLY A 470 20.93 -4.17 -17.18
CA GLY A 470 20.79 -4.41 -18.62
C GLY A 470 19.42 -4.85 -19.07
N TYR A 471 18.51 -5.08 -18.14
CA TYR A 471 17.10 -5.29 -18.40
C TYR A 471 16.48 -3.99 -18.98
N ASP A 472 16.02 -4.04 -20.22
CA ASP A 472 15.46 -2.90 -20.95
C ASP A 472 14.08 -3.19 -21.58
N ALA A 473 13.43 -4.28 -21.15
CA ALA A 473 12.07 -4.59 -21.54
C ALA A 473 11.09 -3.47 -21.07
N PRO A 474 10.03 -3.18 -21.85
CA PRO A 474 9.01 -2.22 -21.45
C PRO A 474 8.40 -2.55 -20.07
N LEU A 475 8.32 -1.54 -19.20
CA LEU A 475 7.85 -1.73 -17.84
C LEU A 475 6.41 -1.25 -17.62
N VAL A 476 5.64 -2.07 -16.92
CA VAL A 476 4.55 -1.60 -16.06
C VAL A 476 5.19 -1.20 -14.73
N LEU A 477 5.36 0.10 -14.51
CA LEU A 477 6.07 0.63 -13.36
C LEU A 477 5.30 0.41 -12.06
N HIS A 478 3.98 0.58 -12.13
CA HIS A 478 3.04 0.45 -11.02
C HIS A 478 1.70 -0.08 -11.55
N ALA A 479 1.09 -1.00 -10.81
CA ALA A 479 -0.31 -1.38 -10.98
C ALA A 479 -1.12 -1.03 -9.73
N MET A 480 -2.40 -0.69 -9.89
CA MET A 480 -3.31 -0.48 -8.75
C MET A 480 -3.26 -1.68 -7.79
N GLY A 481 -3.20 -1.40 -6.49
CA GLY A 481 -3.10 -2.42 -5.45
C GLY A 481 -1.67 -2.87 -5.15
N GLU A 482 -0.68 -2.54 -6.01
CA GLU A 482 0.71 -2.86 -5.76
C GLU A 482 1.23 -2.09 -4.53
N GLY A 483 1.77 -2.82 -3.54
CA GLY A 483 2.23 -2.24 -2.27
C GLY A 483 1.12 -1.63 -1.40
N ALA A 484 -0.14 -1.83 -1.78
CA ALA A 484 -1.28 -1.45 -0.96
C ALA A 484 -1.37 -2.38 0.24
N ILE A 485 -1.48 -1.81 1.43
CA ILE A 485 -1.70 -2.59 2.64
C ILE A 485 -3.19 -2.89 2.70
N ALA A 486 -3.64 -3.82 1.88
CA ALA A 486 -4.97 -4.46 1.99
C ALA A 486 -5.05 -5.39 3.21
N CYS A 487 -4.18 -5.18 4.19
CA CYS A 487 -3.72 -6.16 5.13
C CYS A 487 -4.07 -5.61 6.53
N GLY A 488 -5.19 -6.09 7.09
CA GLY A 488 -5.48 -6.02 8.54
C GLY A 488 -6.30 -4.83 9.05
N THR A 489 -7.00 -4.07 8.19
CA THR A 489 -8.03 -3.09 8.64
C THR A 489 -9.44 -3.62 8.35
N ALA A 490 -10.46 -3.03 8.97
CA ALA A 490 -11.87 -3.32 8.65
C ALA A 490 -12.18 -3.18 7.14
N ASP A 491 -11.36 -2.44 6.40
CA ASP A 491 -11.41 -2.31 4.94
C ASP A 491 -11.01 -3.59 4.19
N GLY A 492 -10.20 -4.47 4.80
CA GLY A 492 -9.82 -5.75 4.18
C GLY A 492 -10.94 -6.79 4.23
N ALA A 493 -11.88 -6.68 5.17
CA ALA A 493 -13.15 -7.43 5.13
C ALA A 493 -14.13 -6.83 4.11
N LEU A 494 -14.07 -5.51 3.89
CA LEU A 494 -14.83 -4.81 2.84
C LEU A 494 -14.28 -5.04 1.42
N ALA A 495 -13.04 -5.52 1.30
CA ALA A 495 -12.40 -5.81 0.01
C ALA A 495 -13.03 -6.97 -0.78
N GLU A 496 -13.93 -7.75 -0.18
CA GLU A 496 -14.77 -8.71 -0.91
C GLU A 496 -16.00 -8.06 -1.58
N GLN A 497 -16.36 -6.84 -1.17
CA GLN A 497 -17.51 -6.16 -1.76
C GLN A 497 -17.10 -5.46 -3.05
N PRO A 498 -17.85 -5.67 -4.16
CA PRO A 498 -17.55 -5.00 -5.43
C PRO A 498 -17.77 -3.48 -5.39
N VAL A 499 -18.45 -2.98 -4.35
CA VAL A 499 -18.84 -1.58 -4.18
C VAL A 499 -18.64 -1.12 -2.74
N LEU A 500 -18.01 0.04 -2.56
CA LEU A 500 -17.85 0.73 -1.28
C LEU A 500 -18.42 2.15 -1.37
N THR A 501 -18.61 2.80 -0.23
CA THR A 501 -19.11 4.18 -0.15
C THR A 501 -18.02 5.14 0.33
N LEU A 502 -18.23 6.43 0.12
CA LEU A 502 -17.34 7.48 0.61
C LEU A 502 -17.79 8.01 1.96
N HIS A 503 -16.84 8.24 2.86
CA HIS A 503 -17.08 8.98 4.10
C HIS A 503 -17.31 10.47 3.81
N SER A 504 -18.05 11.13 4.72
CA SER A 504 -18.24 12.58 4.70
C SER A 504 -16.90 13.31 4.76
N ASN A 505 -16.79 14.42 4.01
CA ASN A 505 -15.59 15.26 4.04
C ASN A 505 -15.40 15.97 5.39
N CYS A 506 -16.31 15.86 6.36
CA CYS A 506 -16.13 16.46 7.69
C CYS A 506 -15.06 15.77 8.55
N VAL A 507 -14.82 14.46 8.37
CA VAL A 507 -13.77 13.71 9.09
C VAL A 507 -13.16 12.66 8.16
N LEU A 508 -11.87 12.82 7.85
CA LEU A 508 -11.07 11.83 7.09
C LEU A 508 -9.87 11.29 7.88
N SER A 509 -9.52 11.95 9.01
CA SER A 509 -8.22 11.85 9.66
C SER A 509 -7.90 10.52 10.33
N PHE A 510 -8.93 9.83 10.81
CA PHE A 510 -8.76 8.66 11.67
C PHE A 510 -8.85 7.33 10.94
N ASP A 511 -9.25 7.37 9.68
CA ASP A 511 -9.17 6.21 8.80
C ASP A 511 -7.71 5.91 8.46
N VAL A 512 -6.89 6.94 8.24
CA VAL A 512 -5.56 6.96 7.56
C VAL A 512 -4.40 6.22 8.26
N ASP A 513 -4.30 6.26 9.59
CA ASP A 513 -3.07 5.82 10.31
C ASP A 513 -2.94 4.31 10.60
N LYS A 514 -4.01 3.53 10.43
CA LYS A 514 -4.06 2.13 10.90
C LYS A 514 -3.13 1.12 10.18
N PRO A 515 -2.88 1.14 8.86
CA PRO A 515 -2.28 -0.02 8.18
C PRO A 515 -0.76 -0.13 8.35
N ARG A 516 0.02 0.94 8.13
CA ARG A 516 1.49 0.82 8.03
C ARG A 516 2.17 0.48 9.35
N THR A 517 1.76 1.17 10.41
CA THR A 517 2.36 1.01 11.74
C THR A 517 1.89 -0.29 12.39
N LYS A 518 0.58 -0.61 12.37
CA LYS A 518 0.08 -1.89 12.88
C LYS A 518 0.69 -3.08 12.15
N VAL A 519 0.84 -3.03 10.83
CA VAL A 519 1.41 -4.15 10.07
C VAL A 519 2.88 -4.37 10.42
N ARG A 520 3.67 -3.29 10.53
CA ARG A 520 5.07 -3.40 10.97
C ARG A 520 5.20 -3.87 12.42
N GLU A 521 4.39 -3.34 13.32
CA GLU A 521 4.37 -3.75 14.74
C GLU A 521 3.88 -5.18 14.90
N TYR A 522 2.89 -5.60 14.13
CA TYR A 522 2.37 -6.97 14.14
C TYR A 522 3.40 -7.95 13.58
N TYR A 523 4.05 -7.65 12.45
CA TYR A 523 5.13 -8.49 11.94
C TYR A 523 6.32 -8.53 12.90
N ALA A 524 6.64 -7.42 13.58
CA ALA A 524 7.64 -7.42 14.64
C ALA A 524 7.23 -8.33 15.82
N ALA A 525 5.95 -8.34 16.20
CA ALA A 525 5.43 -9.21 17.26
C ALA A 525 5.37 -10.69 16.83
N ALA A 526 4.90 -10.98 15.61
CA ALA A 526 4.83 -12.33 15.05
C ALA A 526 6.22 -12.95 14.90
N ALA A 527 7.22 -12.17 14.45
CA ALA A 527 8.62 -12.59 14.42
C ALA A 527 9.20 -12.86 15.82
N ALA A 528 8.70 -12.19 16.86
CA ALA A 528 9.15 -12.37 18.23
C ALA A 528 8.50 -13.58 18.96
N GLN A 529 7.32 -14.03 18.55
CA GLN A 529 6.60 -15.17 19.16
C GLN A 529 6.06 -16.15 18.10
N PRO A 530 6.92 -16.98 17.49
CA PRO A 530 6.48 -17.87 16.42
C PRO A 530 5.71 -19.07 17.00
N LYS A 531 4.62 -19.46 16.33
CA LYS A 531 3.83 -20.67 16.69
C LYS A 531 4.56 -21.93 16.20
N ALA A 532 4.46 -23.02 16.97
CA ALA A 532 5.14 -24.29 16.65
C ALA A 532 4.72 -24.91 15.30
N ASP A 533 3.54 -24.56 14.79
CA ASP A 533 2.96 -25.09 13.54
C ASP A 533 3.54 -24.46 12.25
N LEU A 534 4.43 -23.46 12.36
CA LEU A 534 5.15 -22.85 11.24
C LEU A 534 6.26 -23.74 10.65
N CYS A 535 6.73 -24.74 11.41
CA CYS A 535 7.90 -25.52 11.03
C CYS A 535 7.55 -26.56 9.96
N CYS A 536 8.08 -26.35 8.74
CA CYS A 536 8.32 -27.48 7.86
C CYS A 536 9.35 -28.39 8.57
N PRO A 537 9.09 -29.70 8.75
CA PRO A 537 9.95 -30.58 9.52
C PRO A 537 11.24 -30.92 8.74
N THR A 538 12.12 -29.95 8.57
CA THR A 538 13.47 -30.14 8.02
C THR A 538 14.44 -30.21 9.18
N LYS A 539 14.99 -31.40 9.44
CA LYS A 539 16.11 -31.57 10.38
C LYS A 539 17.41 -31.23 9.65
N TYR A 540 18.21 -30.36 10.24
CA TYR A 540 19.59 -30.13 9.77
C TYR A 540 20.42 -31.39 9.93
N ASP A 541 21.39 -31.59 9.04
CA ASP A 541 22.39 -32.65 9.20
C ASP A 541 23.15 -32.46 10.52
N ALA A 542 23.29 -33.52 11.30
CA ALA A 542 23.91 -33.46 12.62
C ALA A 542 25.36 -32.95 12.56
N GLY A 543 26.07 -33.21 11.45
CA GLY A 543 27.41 -32.69 11.21
C GLY A 543 27.47 -31.19 10.93
N ALA A 544 26.40 -30.62 10.36
CA ALA A 544 26.32 -29.19 10.02
C ALA A 544 26.07 -28.29 11.24
N VAL A 545 25.44 -28.82 12.30
CA VAL A 545 25.04 -28.05 13.49
C VAL A 545 25.79 -28.42 14.78
N ALA A 546 26.72 -29.37 14.73
CA ALA A 546 27.42 -29.88 15.92
C ALA A 546 28.17 -28.82 16.75
N HIS A 547 28.56 -27.69 16.13
CA HIS A 547 29.25 -26.57 16.78
C HIS A 547 28.29 -25.50 17.32
N ILE A 548 26.97 -25.68 17.15
CA ILE A 548 25.94 -24.72 17.55
C ILE A 548 25.38 -25.11 18.93
N PRO A 549 25.29 -24.18 19.89
CA PRO A 549 24.68 -24.41 21.19
C PRO A 549 23.21 -24.85 21.12
N GLN A 550 22.79 -25.73 22.03
CA GLN A 550 21.42 -26.29 22.06
C GLN A 550 20.34 -25.21 22.27
N ASP A 551 20.62 -24.17 23.05
CA ASP A 551 19.71 -23.04 23.28
C ASP A 551 19.38 -22.23 22.01
N VAL A 552 20.23 -22.33 20.99
CA VAL A 552 19.98 -21.77 19.65
C VAL A 552 19.13 -22.74 18.82
N LEU A 553 19.46 -24.04 18.86
CA LEU A 553 18.74 -25.09 18.11
C LEU A 553 17.27 -25.25 18.54
N ASP A 554 16.99 -25.05 19.82
CA ASP A 554 15.64 -25.15 20.38
C ASP A 554 14.72 -23.98 19.98
N ARG A 555 15.26 -22.93 19.32
CA ARG A 555 14.55 -21.70 18.92
C ARG A 555 14.49 -21.52 17.39
N PHE A 556 14.40 -22.61 16.64
CA PHE A 556 14.39 -22.62 15.17
C PHE A 556 12.99 -22.52 14.54
N TYR A 557 12.85 -21.75 13.45
CA TYR A 557 11.56 -21.46 12.80
C TYR A 557 11.60 -21.44 11.25
N GLY A 558 12.54 -22.14 10.61
CA GLY A 558 12.68 -22.13 9.13
C GLY A 558 11.84 -23.19 8.40
N CYS A 559 11.53 -22.92 7.13
CA CYS A 559 10.78 -23.82 6.24
C CYS A 559 11.67 -24.73 5.37
N GLY A 560 12.98 -24.53 5.42
CA GLY A 560 14.04 -25.31 4.77
C GLY A 560 15.42 -24.93 5.32
N SER A 561 16.51 -25.31 4.65
CA SER A 561 17.83 -24.69 4.83
C SER A 561 18.46 -24.38 3.48
N PRO A 562 18.47 -23.10 3.04
CA PRO A 562 19.12 -22.71 1.80
C PRO A 562 20.65 -22.88 1.86
N MET A 563 21.23 -22.93 3.07
CA MET A 563 22.68 -22.98 3.31
C MET A 563 23.35 -24.19 2.64
N LEU A 564 22.70 -25.36 2.64
CA LEU A 564 23.25 -26.57 2.03
C LEU A 564 23.15 -26.56 0.50
N SER A 565 22.14 -25.88 -0.05
CA SER A 565 21.96 -25.69 -1.49
C SER A 565 22.76 -24.52 -2.06
N ALA A 566 23.38 -23.71 -1.18
CA ALA A 566 24.04 -22.48 -1.57
C ALA A 566 25.49 -22.67 -2.05
N ASN A 567 26.06 -23.88 -1.95
CA ASN A 567 27.45 -24.18 -2.37
C ASN A 567 28.46 -23.16 -1.80
N ILE A 568 28.40 -22.90 -0.49
CA ILE A 568 29.28 -21.93 0.19
C ILE A 568 30.74 -22.37 0.07
N THR A 569 31.62 -21.44 -0.28
CA THR A 569 33.07 -21.68 -0.38
C THR A 569 33.87 -20.93 0.68
N LEU A 570 35.07 -21.45 0.98
CA LEU A 570 35.98 -20.85 1.96
C LEU A 570 36.35 -19.42 1.56
N GLY A 571 36.26 -18.48 2.50
CA GLY A 571 36.57 -17.07 2.30
C GLY A 571 35.40 -16.19 1.83
N GLU A 572 34.22 -16.76 1.54
CA GLU A 572 33.06 -15.96 1.15
C GLU A 572 32.53 -15.08 2.29
N THR A 573 31.97 -13.93 1.92
CA THR A 573 31.10 -13.12 2.77
C THR A 573 29.64 -13.49 2.50
N VAL A 574 28.99 -14.07 3.51
CA VAL A 574 27.59 -14.53 3.45
C VAL A 574 26.72 -13.62 4.32
N VAL A 575 25.57 -13.21 3.79
CA VAL A 575 24.52 -12.50 4.55
C VAL A 575 23.26 -13.35 4.61
N ASP A 576 22.75 -13.60 5.81
CA ASP A 576 21.47 -14.25 6.04
C ASP A 576 20.41 -13.22 6.46
N LEU A 577 19.33 -13.13 5.69
CA LEU A 577 18.27 -12.15 5.87
C LEU A 577 17.09 -12.76 6.63
N GLY A 578 16.76 -12.14 7.77
CA GLY A 578 15.81 -12.68 8.73
C GLY A 578 16.43 -13.75 9.61
N SER A 579 17.66 -13.51 10.07
CA SER A 579 18.52 -14.54 10.66
C SER A 579 18.02 -15.12 11.99
N GLY A 580 17.06 -14.47 12.65
CA GLY A 580 16.53 -14.90 13.95
C GLY A 580 17.65 -15.08 14.98
N ALA A 581 17.64 -16.22 15.68
CA ALA A 581 18.67 -16.58 16.67
C ALA A 581 20.03 -16.99 16.06
N GLY A 582 20.14 -17.05 14.73
CA GLY A 582 21.43 -17.17 14.03
C GLY A 582 21.86 -18.57 13.60
N ILE A 583 20.97 -19.58 13.54
CA ILE A 583 21.34 -20.96 13.15
C ILE A 583 22.02 -21.00 11.79
N ASP A 584 21.36 -20.48 10.75
CA ASP A 584 21.88 -20.50 9.39
C ASP A 584 23.19 -19.68 9.30
N VAL A 585 23.30 -18.56 10.03
CA VAL A 585 24.55 -17.78 10.16
C VAL A 585 25.68 -18.59 10.78
N PHE A 586 25.41 -19.37 11.82
CA PHE A 586 26.42 -20.22 12.46
C PHE A 586 26.81 -21.41 11.57
N ILE A 587 25.90 -21.96 10.77
CA ILE A 587 26.24 -22.94 9.74
C ILE A 587 27.15 -22.31 8.70
N ALA A 588 26.81 -21.12 8.21
CA ALA A 588 27.64 -20.36 7.27
C ALA A 588 29.03 -20.10 7.83
N ALA A 589 29.16 -19.75 9.12
CA ALA A 589 30.45 -19.52 9.79
C ALA A 589 31.42 -20.71 9.70
N LYS A 590 30.89 -21.95 9.77
CA LYS A 590 31.69 -23.16 9.58
C LYS A 590 32.11 -23.33 8.12
N LEU A 591 31.21 -23.06 7.18
CA LEU A 591 31.42 -23.27 5.74
C LEU A 591 32.37 -22.24 5.11
N VAL A 592 32.30 -20.97 5.55
CA VAL A 592 33.17 -19.90 5.04
C VAL A 592 34.59 -19.95 5.61
N GLY A 593 34.79 -20.64 6.74
CA GLY A 593 36.10 -20.76 7.38
C GLY A 593 36.65 -19.45 7.98
N PRO A 594 37.90 -19.44 8.47
CA PRO A 594 38.48 -18.34 9.24
C PRO A 594 38.76 -17.06 8.43
N THR A 595 38.79 -17.16 7.10
CA THR A 595 39.05 -16.02 6.20
C THR A 595 37.76 -15.41 5.63
N GLY A 596 36.62 -16.04 5.87
CA GLY A 596 35.32 -15.56 5.40
C GLY A 596 34.59 -14.71 6.44
N LYS A 597 33.32 -14.43 6.16
CA LYS A 597 32.45 -13.66 7.06
C LYS A 597 31.01 -14.14 6.96
N ALA A 598 30.33 -14.28 8.10
CA ALA A 598 28.92 -14.63 8.17
C ALA A 598 28.14 -13.53 8.90
N ILE A 599 27.20 -12.88 8.23
CA ILE A 599 26.44 -11.74 8.77
C ILE A 599 24.97 -12.12 8.85
N GLY A 600 24.37 -12.04 10.04
CA GLY A 600 22.93 -12.13 10.24
C GLY A 600 22.29 -10.75 10.30
N VAL A 601 21.19 -10.55 9.58
CA VAL A 601 20.35 -9.33 9.68
C VAL A 601 18.97 -9.70 10.19
N ASP A 602 18.56 -9.07 11.28
CA ASP A 602 17.22 -9.22 11.85
C ASP A 602 16.69 -7.89 12.39
N MET A 603 15.37 -7.69 12.39
CA MET A 603 14.77 -6.47 12.92
C MET A 603 14.54 -6.53 14.44
N THR A 604 14.46 -7.74 15.01
CA THR A 604 14.03 -7.98 16.38
C THR A 604 15.19 -8.00 17.37
N GLU A 605 15.12 -7.13 18.37
CA GLU A 605 16.19 -7.02 19.39
C GLU A 605 16.29 -8.27 20.27
N ALA A 606 15.15 -8.94 20.51
CA ALA A 606 15.10 -10.19 21.27
C ALA A 606 15.91 -11.32 20.60
N MET A 607 15.75 -11.53 19.29
CA MET A 607 16.47 -12.59 18.57
C MET A 607 17.96 -12.27 18.45
N LEU A 608 18.29 -11.01 18.16
CA LEU A 608 19.69 -10.56 18.10
C LEU A 608 20.41 -10.68 19.45
N THR A 609 19.70 -10.52 20.57
CA THR A 609 20.29 -10.73 21.91
C THR A 609 20.73 -12.18 22.07
N VAL A 610 19.84 -13.13 21.76
CA VAL A 610 20.15 -14.58 21.83
C VAL A 610 21.31 -14.95 20.91
N ALA A 611 21.32 -14.40 19.69
CA ALA A 611 22.35 -14.66 18.70
C ALA A 611 23.73 -14.14 19.17
N ASN A 612 23.77 -12.92 19.72
CA ASN A 612 25.01 -12.32 20.24
C ASN A 612 25.53 -12.99 21.52
N GLU A 613 24.66 -13.51 22.39
CA GLU A 613 25.05 -14.29 23.57
C GLU A 613 25.72 -15.63 23.19
N ASN A 614 25.32 -16.22 22.06
CA ASN A 614 25.82 -17.50 21.58
C ASN A 614 27.02 -17.40 20.64
N ARG A 615 27.21 -16.25 20.00
CA ARG A 615 28.34 -15.98 19.10
C ARG A 615 29.70 -16.36 19.69
N PRO A 616 30.07 -15.99 20.94
CA PRO A 616 31.37 -16.35 21.50
C PRO A 616 31.54 -17.86 21.70
N LYS A 617 30.46 -18.58 22.04
CA LYS A 617 30.49 -20.03 22.22
C LYS A 617 30.79 -20.74 20.89
N VAL A 618 30.14 -20.28 19.82
CA VAL A 618 30.37 -20.78 18.45
C VAL A 618 31.80 -20.47 17.99
N ALA A 619 32.30 -19.26 18.26
CA ALA A 619 33.67 -18.88 17.91
C ALA A 619 34.71 -19.77 18.60
N VAL A 620 34.49 -20.12 19.89
CA VAL A 620 35.34 -21.07 20.61
C VAL A 620 35.26 -22.47 20.01
N ALA A 621 34.07 -22.94 19.63
CA ALA A 621 33.89 -24.26 19.02
C ALA A 621 34.54 -24.38 17.63
N LEU A 622 34.55 -23.30 16.85
CA LEU A 622 35.16 -23.24 15.52
C LEU A 622 36.66 -22.90 15.56
N GLY A 623 37.12 -22.22 16.61
CA GLY A 623 38.51 -21.75 16.76
C GLY A 623 38.80 -20.39 16.09
N TYR A 624 37.76 -19.68 15.64
CA TYR A 624 37.84 -18.36 15.00
C TYR A 624 36.49 -17.62 15.11
N ASP A 625 36.52 -16.27 15.08
CA ASP A 625 35.31 -15.43 15.14
C ASP A 625 35.12 -14.69 13.80
N VAL A 626 34.11 -15.12 13.03
CA VAL A 626 33.76 -14.57 11.71
C VAL A 626 32.30 -14.13 11.62
N VAL A 627 31.58 -14.14 12.74
CA VAL A 627 30.14 -13.90 12.79
C VAL A 627 29.85 -12.46 13.19
N GLU A 628 28.88 -11.82 12.54
CA GLU A 628 28.36 -10.51 12.91
C GLU A 628 26.83 -10.51 12.86
N PHE A 629 26.17 -9.86 13.81
CA PHE A 629 24.72 -9.69 13.79
C PHE A 629 24.38 -8.20 13.75
N ARG A 630 23.53 -7.80 12.80
CA ARG A 630 23.14 -6.40 12.57
C ARG A 630 21.63 -6.23 12.68
N LYS A 631 21.21 -5.17 13.39
CA LYS A 631 19.80 -4.77 13.45
C LYS A 631 19.42 -3.99 12.21
N GLY A 632 18.37 -4.43 11.50
CA GLY A 632 17.88 -3.74 10.31
C GLY A 632 16.64 -4.37 9.71
N TYR A 633 16.00 -3.62 8.82
CA TYR A 633 14.86 -4.09 8.02
C TYR A 633 15.36 -4.66 6.69
N LEU A 634 14.60 -5.57 6.07
CA LEU A 634 14.98 -6.14 4.77
C LEU A 634 14.89 -5.12 3.63
N GLU A 635 14.07 -4.08 3.82
CA GLU A 635 13.88 -2.96 2.90
C GLU A 635 15.01 -1.91 3.01
N GLN A 636 15.86 -2.03 4.03
CA GLN A 636 17.01 -1.17 4.27
C GLN A 636 18.12 -1.98 4.98
N ILE A 637 18.80 -2.82 4.21
CA ILE A 637 19.78 -3.78 4.74
C ILE A 637 21.02 -3.00 5.22
N PRO A 638 21.46 -3.14 6.48
CA PRO A 638 22.59 -2.41 7.05
C PRO A 638 23.94 -3.01 6.60
N VAL A 639 24.10 -3.22 5.31
CA VAL A 639 25.30 -3.76 4.66
C VAL A 639 25.66 -2.89 3.47
N GLU A 640 26.95 -2.64 3.29
CA GLU A 640 27.51 -1.80 2.25
C GLU A 640 27.29 -2.42 0.86
N SER A 641 27.09 -1.57 -0.15
CA SER A 641 26.87 -2.01 -1.53
C SER A 641 28.07 -2.79 -2.08
N LYS A 642 27.82 -3.85 -2.86
CA LYS A 642 28.85 -4.68 -3.49
C LYS A 642 29.89 -5.28 -2.53
N THR A 643 29.48 -5.77 -1.36
CA THR A 643 30.39 -6.37 -0.38
C THR A 643 30.14 -7.85 -0.10
N VAL A 644 29.03 -8.40 -0.59
CA VAL A 644 28.55 -9.75 -0.23
C VAL A 644 28.71 -10.71 -1.42
N ASP A 645 29.18 -11.93 -1.17
CA ASP A 645 29.33 -12.98 -2.19
C ASP A 645 28.04 -13.82 -2.32
N LEU A 646 27.38 -14.11 -1.19
CA LEU A 646 26.15 -14.89 -1.12
C LEU A 646 25.13 -14.25 -0.17
N ILE A 647 23.88 -14.15 -0.60
CA ILE A 647 22.74 -13.89 0.28
C ILE A 647 21.89 -15.15 0.42
N THR A 648 21.50 -15.46 1.65
CA THR A 648 20.45 -16.43 1.94
C THR A 648 19.26 -15.76 2.63
N SER A 649 18.09 -16.36 2.48
CA SER A 649 16.92 -16.03 3.29
C SER A 649 15.99 -17.23 3.33
N ASN A 650 15.29 -17.41 4.46
CA ASN A 650 14.49 -18.58 4.74
C ASN A 650 13.13 -18.17 5.33
N CYS A 651 12.09 -18.11 4.49
CA CYS A 651 10.72 -17.80 4.87
C CYS A 651 10.48 -16.41 5.50
N VAL A 652 11.25 -15.39 5.10
CA VAL A 652 11.11 -14.02 5.64
C VAL A 652 10.71 -12.98 4.58
N VAL A 653 11.00 -13.21 3.29
CA VAL A 653 10.67 -12.22 2.25
C VAL A 653 9.14 -12.01 2.12
N ASN A 654 8.34 -13.07 2.28
CA ASN A 654 6.87 -12.98 2.31
C ASN A 654 6.33 -12.00 3.37
N LEU A 655 7.04 -11.81 4.50
CA LEU A 655 6.63 -10.94 5.62
C LEU A 655 6.84 -9.45 5.32
N SER A 656 7.67 -9.13 4.32
CA SER A 656 7.95 -7.74 3.98
C SER A 656 6.72 -7.05 3.36
N PRO A 657 6.35 -5.85 3.83
CA PRO A 657 5.33 -5.02 3.20
C PRO A 657 5.78 -4.38 1.87
N ASP A 658 7.09 -4.28 1.59
CA ASP A 658 7.64 -3.78 0.31
C ASP A 658 8.68 -4.78 -0.25
N LYS A 659 8.18 -5.85 -0.87
CA LYS A 659 8.99 -6.93 -1.44
C LYS A 659 9.89 -6.49 -2.60
N PRO A 660 9.43 -5.65 -3.55
CA PRO A 660 10.32 -5.08 -4.57
C PRO A 660 11.56 -4.43 -3.95
N ARG A 661 11.37 -3.68 -2.86
CA ARG A 661 12.48 -3.03 -2.15
C ARG A 661 13.47 -4.03 -1.53
N VAL A 662 12.99 -5.17 -1.03
CA VAL A 662 13.85 -6.25 -0.52
C VAL A 662 14.76 -6.79 -1.63
N PHE A 663 14.21 -7.07 -2.81
CA PHE A 663 14.99 -7.59 -3.94
C PHE A 663 16.00 -6.55 -4.46
N GLU A 664 15.63 -5.26 -4.49
CA GLU A 664 16.55 -4.16 -4.80
C GLU A 664 17.73 -4.09 -3.81
N GLU A 665 17.47 -4.23 -2.51
CA GLU A 665 18.50 -4.21 -1.48
C GLU A 665 19.40 -5.45 -1.53
N MET A 666 18.85 -6.63 -1.80
CA MET A 666 19.63 -7.84 -2.08
C MET A 666 20.58 -7.61 -3.26
N TRP A 667 20.07 -7.07 -4.36
CA TRP A 667 20.89 -6.75 -5.52
C TRP A 667 21.94 -5.67 -5.20
N ARG A 668 21.62 -4.67 -4.37
CA ARG A 668 22.55 -3.61 -3.98
C ARG A 668 23.79 -4.14 -3.25
N ILE A 669 23.61 -5.01 -2.26
CA ILE A 669 24.71 -5.47 -1.38
C ILE A 669 25.59 -6.55 -2.01
N LEU A 670 25.07 -7.31 -2.97
CA LEU A 670 25.84 -8.33 -3.68
C LEU A 670 26.96 -7.70 -4.52
N LYS A 671 28.13 -8.35 -4.51
CA LYS A 671 29.18 -8.14 -5.50
C LYS A 671 28.69 -8.59 -6.88
N ASP A 672 29.35 -8.11 -7.92
CA ASP A 672 29.11 -8.62 -9.27
C ASP A 672 29.52 -10.11 -9.32
N HIS A 673 28.67 -10.93 -9.94
CA HIS A 673 28.68 -12.40 -9.93
C HIS A 673 28.42 -13.07 -8.57
N GLY A 674 28.09 -12.28 -7.53
CA GLY A 674 27.52 -12.82 -6.30
C GLY A 674 26.14 -13.43 -6.54
N ARG A 675 25.69 -14.29 -5.63
CA ARG A 675 24.46 -15.07 -5.80
C ARG A 675 23.49 -14.92 -4.63
N ILE A 676 22.21 -15.12 -4.90
CA ILE A 676 21.19 -15.34 -3.88
C ILE A 676 20.80 -16.81 -3.87
N VAL A 677 20.45 -17.33 -2.69
CA VAL A 677 19.70 -18.59 -2.53
C VAL A 677 18.61 -18.35 -1.50
N VAL A 678 17.39 -18.10 -1.98
CA VAL A 678 16.25 -17.72 -1.15
C VAL A 678 15.23 -18.84 -1.14
N SER A 679 14.84 -19.27 0.05
CA SER A 679 13.73 -20.20 0.25
C SER A 679 12.53 -19.44 0.81
N ASP A 680 11.37 -19.56 0.17
CA ASP A 680 10.16 -18.86 0.62
C ASP A 680 8.88 -19.63 0.29
N ILE A 681 7.77 -19.22 0.92
CA ILE A 681 6.42 -19.70 0.61
C ILE A 681 5.83 -18.87 -0.53
N VAL A 682 5.31 -19.56 -1.54
CA VAL A 682 4.59 -18.98 -2.68
C VAL A 682 3.23 -19.64 -2.87
N GLY A 683 2.28 -18.86 -3.38
CA GLY A 683 0.97 -19.36 -3.81
C GLY A 683 0.99 -19.80 -5.28
N GLU A 684 0.09 -20.70 -5.67
CA GLU A 684 -0.20 -20.93 -7.10
C GLU A 684 -1.00 -19.77 -7.70
N THR A 685 -1.86 -19.15 -6.89
CA THR A 685 -2.69 -18.00 -7.25
C THR A 685 -2.54 -16.90 -6.20
N ASP A 686 -2.99 -15.69 -6.53
CA ASP A 686 -2.96 -14.56 -5.59
C ASP A 686 -3.78 -14.88 -4.34
N VAL A 687 -3.22 -14.55 -3.18
CA VAL A 687 -3.94 -14.72 -1.91
C VAL A 687 -5.15 -13.78 -1.90
N PRO A 688 -6.38 -14.31 -1.74
CA PRO A 688 -7.59 -13.51 -1.78
C PRO A 688 -7.70 -12.57 -0.56
N PRO A 689 -8.43 -11.44 -0.67
CA PRO A 689 -8.48 -10.43 0.38
C PRO A 689 -8.94 -10.93 1.76
N HIS A 690 -9.89 -11.88 1.82
CA HIS A 690 -10.39 -12.40 3.11
C HIS A 690 -9.36 -13.25 3.86
N LEU A 691 -8.52 -13.99 3.15
CA LEU A 691 -7.37 -14.67 3.76
C LEU A 691 -6.33 -13.66 4.22
N LYS A 692 -6.16 -12.53 3.50
CA LYS A 692 -5.25 -11.44 3.86
C LYS A 692 -5.64 -10.67 5.12
N VAL A 693 -6.82 -10.87 5.69
CA VAL A 693 -7.20 -10.27 6.98
C VAL A 693 -7.24 -11.27 8.15
N ASN A 694 -7.02 -12.56 7.89
CA ASN A 694 -7.07 -13.59 8.92
C ASN A 694 -5.82 -13.56 9.81
N PRO A 695 -5.88 -13.09 11.08
CA PRO A 695 -4.69 -12.91 11.92
C PRO A 695 -3.89 -14.20 12.16
N GLU A 696 -4.52 -15.38 12.05
CA GLU A 696 -3.80 -16.65 12.19
C GLU A 696 -2.91 -16.92 10.98
N LEU A 697 -3.42 -16.72 9.76
CA LEU A 697 -2.65 -16.90 8.51
C LEU A 697 -1.54 -15.86 8.33
N TRP A 698 -1.65 -14.71 8.99
CA TRP A 698 -0.56 -13.73 9.07
C TRP A 698 0.63 -14.24 9.84
N GLY A 699 0.36 -14.83 11.01
CA GLY A 699 1.40 -15.46 11.83
C GLY A 699 2.05 -16.64 11.12
N GLU A 700 1.39 -17.24 10.13
CA GLU A 700 1.87 -18.38 9.35
C GLU A 700 2.63 -18.01 8.07
N CYS A 701 2.99 -16.75 7.85
CA CYS A 701 3.74 -16.30 6.68
C CYS A 701 3.01 -16.48 5.32
N LEU A 702 1.69 -16.72 5.34
CA LEU A 702 0.90 -17.04 4.14
C LEU A 702 0.34 -15.81 3.44
N VAL A 703 -0.14 -14.85 4.21
CA VAL A 703 -0.88 -13.69 3.71
C VAL A 703 -0.05 -12.82 2.77
N GLY A 704 1.25 -12.75 3.04
CA GLY A 704 2.19 -12.01 2.22
C GLY A 704 2.77 -12.81 1.06
N ALA A 705 2.43 -14.09 0.86
CA ALA A 705 3.04 -14.91 -0.18
C ALA A 705 2.77 -14.34 -1.58
N LEU A 706 3.83 -14.24 -2.40
CA LEU A 706 3.73 -13.97 -3.83
C LEU A 706 3.34 -15.25 -4.56
N THR A 707 2.82 -15.14 -5.78
CA THR A 707 2.83 -16.29 -6.68
C THR A 707 4.25 -16.63 -7.12
N GLU A 708 4.50 -17.88 -7.50
CA GLU A 708 5.82 -18.30 -8.02
C GLU A 708 6.27 -17.42 -9.20
N GLU A 709 5.36 -17.12 -10.12
CA GLU A 709 5.63 -16.22 -11.25
C GLU A 709 5.97 -14.80 -10.77
N GLN A 710 5.20 -14.22 -9.84
CA GLN A 710 5.47 -12.89 -9.30
C GLN A 710 6.84 -12.82 -8.60
N PHE A 711 7.21 -13.88 -7.88
CA PHE A 711 8.47 -13.96 -7.17
C PHE A 711 9.66 -13.92 -8.16
N LEU A 712 9.61 -14.74 -9.21
CA LEU A 712 10.65 -14.77 -10.26
C LEU A 712 10.69 -13.45 -11.04
N ALA A 713 9.54 -12.94 -11.48
CA ALA A 713 9.49 -11.68 -12.24
C ALA A 713 10.02 -10.48 -11.45
N GLN A 714 9.83 -10.45 -10.13
CA GLN A 714 10.39 -9.39 -9.29
C GLN A 714 11.91 -9.51 -9.13
N LEU A 715 12.46 -10.72 -9.08
CA LEU A 715 13.91 -10.95 -9.10
C LEU A 715 14.53 -10.51 -10.43
N GLU A 716 13.92 -10.86 -11.57
CA GLU A 716 14.37 -10.42 -12.90
C GLU A 716 14.36 -8.90 -12.98
N ARG A 717 13.25 -8.27 -12.57
CA ARG A 717 13.12 -6.81 -12.52
C ARG A 717 14.17 -6.14 -11.61
N ALA A 718 14.51 -6.77 -10.48
CA ALA A 718 15.58 -6.28 -9.61
C ALA A 718 16.97 -6.38 -10.27
N GLY A 719 17.12 -7.23 -11.29
CA GLY A 719 18.32 -7.35 -12.12
C GLY A 719 19.10 -8.65 -11.90
N PHE A 720 18.46 -9.68 -11.35
CA PHE A 720 19.07 -11.01 -11.25
C PHE A 720 19.01 -11.75 -12.58
N TYR A 721 20.06 -12.52 -12.87
CA TYR A 721 20.14 -13.42 -14.03
C TYR A 721 20.37 -14.87 -13.56
N GLY A 722 20.17 -15.84 -14.46
CA GLY A 722 20.39 -17.25 -14.18
C GLY A 722 19.40 -17.82 -13.17
N LEU A 723 18.15 -17.31 -13.18
CA LEU A 723 17.16 -17.71 -12.19
C LEU A 723 16.83 -19.20 -12.31
N THR A 724 17.01 -19.92 -11.20
CA THR A 724 16.80 -21.37 -11.14
C THR A 724 16.00 -21.74 -9.91
N VAL A 725 14.88 -22.45 -10.09
CA VAL A 725 14.15 -23.09 -8.98
C VAL A 725 14.86 -24.40 -8.63
N LEU A 726 15.66 -24.38 -7.56
CA LEU A 726 16.44 -25.54 -7.10
C LEU A 726 15.56 -26.62 -6.46
N LYS A 727 14.51 -26.20 -5.77
CA LYS A 727 13.58 -27.09 -5.06
C LYS A 727 12.18 -26.48 -5.07
N LYS A 728 11.17 -27.33 -5.25
CA LYS A 728 9.76 -27.01 -5.05
C LYS A 728 9.10 -28.15 -4.30
N SER A 729 8.45 -27.85 -3.19
CA SER A 729 7.70 -28.83 -2.39
C SER A 729 6.35 -28.25 -2.00
N TYR A 730 5.31 -29.07 -2.14
CA TYR A 730 3.98 -28.73 -1.61
C TYR A 730 4.08 -28.50 -0.10
N TRP A 731 3.45 -27.44 0.38
CA TRP A 731 3.39 -27.13 1.80
C TRP A 731 2.01 -27.44 2.37
N LYS A 732 0.98 -26.68 1.98
CA LYS A 732 -0.40 -26.89 2.40
C LYS A 732 -1.41 -26.21 1.47
N ASP A 733 -2.68 -26.50 1.70
CA ASP A 733 -3.82 -25.86 1.06
C ASP A 733 -4.63 -25.10 2.12
N VAL A 734 -5.05 -23.89 1.79
CA VAL A 734 -5.95 -23.09 2.62
C VAL A 734 -7.15 -22.68 1.77
N GLU A 735 -8.34 -23.19 2.09
CA GLU A 735 -9.58 -22.87 1.37
C GLU A 735 -9.54 -23.09 -0.16
N GLY A 736 -8.77 -24.07 -0.64
CA GLY A 736 -8.60 -24.35 -2.07
C GLY A 736 -7.50 -23.52 -2.75
N TYR A 737 -6.72 -22.77 -1.97
CA TYR A 737 -5.53 -22.04 -2.42
C TYR A 737 -4.26 -22.82 -2.02
N PRO A 738 -3.58 -23.50 -2.95
CA PRO A 738 -2.40 -24.28 -2.65
C PRO A 738 -1.14 -23.41 -2.54
N PHE A 739 -0.33 -23.71 -1.52
CA PHE A 739 0.95 -23.07 -1.23
C PHE A 739 2.10 -24.06 -1.33
N PHE A 740 3.24 -23.56 -1.81
CA PHE A 740 4.46 -24.30 -2.04
C PHE A 740 5.63 -23.60 -1.35
N SER A 741 6.59 -24.38 -0.87
CA SER A 741 7.91 -23.88 -0.54
C SER A 741 8.81 -24.03 -1.77
N ILE A 742 9.39 -22.92 -2.23
CA ILE A 742 10.37 -22.90 -3.32
C ILE A 742 11.73 -22.44 -2.80
N THR A 743 12.79 -22.95 -3.41
CA THR A 743 14.15 -22.41 -3.23
C THR A 743 14.65 -21.93 -4.58
N VAL A 744 14.94 -20.64 -4.69
CA VAL A 744 15.37 -19.98 -5.93
C VAL A 744 16.81 -19.51 -5.79
N GLN A 745 17.59 -19.74 -6.83
CA GLN A 745 18.93 -19.17 -7.02
C GLN A 745 18.90 -18.12 -8.12
N GLY A 746 19.70 -17.06 -7.95
CA GLY A 746 19.93 -16.04 -8.96
C GLY A 746 21.27 -15.36 -8.76
N PHE A 747 21.80 -14.73 -9.81
CA PHE A 747 23.11 -14.10 -9.82
C PHE A 747 23.02 -12.62 -10.17
N LYS A 748 23.94 -11.83 -9.63
CA LYS A 748 24.03 -10.39 -9.95
C LYS A 748 25.02 -10.14 -11.07
N TYR A 749 24.63 -9.30 -12.02
CA TYR A 749 25.58 -8.64 -12.93
C TYR A 749 25.20 -7.16 -13.08
N GLU A 750 26.18 -6.27 -12.95
CA GLU A 750 26.01 -4.83 -13.20
C GLU A 750 26.75 -4.46 -14.49
N LYS A 751 26.01 -3.94 -15.48
CA LYS A 751 26.58 -3.56 -16.77
C LYS A 751 27.66 -2.49 -16.61
N THR A 752 28.70 -2.61 -17.42
CA THR A 752 29.79 -1.65 -17.43
C THR A 752 29.55 -0.59 -18.50
N ALA A 753 29.93 0.66 -18.25
CA ALA A 753 29.76 1.77 -19.19
C ALA A 753 30.54 1.60 -20.53
N GLY A 754 31.29 0.51 -20.68
CA GLY A 754 32.11 0.18 -21.84
C GLY A 754 31.75 -1.14 -22.53
N CYS A 755 30.52 -1.67 -22.40
CA CYS A 755 30.07 -2.81 -23.23
C CYS A 755 30.25 -2.49 -24.71
N VAL A 756 31.16 -3.21 -25.35
CA VAL A 756 31.49 -3.04 -26.77
C VAL A 756 31.57 -4.39 -27.46
N TYR A 757 31.21 -4.41 -28.73
CA TYR A 757 31.43 -5.55 -29.61
C TYR A 757 32.88 -5.50 -30.10
N LYS A 758 33.71 -6.42 -29.61
CA LYS A 758 35.11 -6.58 -30.04
C LYS A 758 35.30 -7.73 -31.03
N GLY A 759 34.21 -8.38 -31.47
CA GLY A 759 34.25 -9.58 -32.30
C GLY A 759 34.29 -10.90 -31.54
N HIS A 760 34.02 -10.92 -30.21
CA HIS A 760 33.84 -12.17 -29.47
C HIS A 760 32.58 -12.89 -29.95
N ARG A 761 32.61 -14.23 -29.94
CA ARG A 761 31.44 -15.04 -30.27
C ARG A 761 31.20 -16.11 -29.21
N ALA A 762 29.95 -16.31 -28.83
CA ALA A 762 29.54 -17.36 -27.92
C ALA A 762 28.91 -18.53 -28.70
N VAL A 763 29.24 -19.76 -28.32
CA VAL A 763 28.68 -21.00 -28.89
C VAL A 763 27.98 -21.76 -27.77
N TYR A 764 26.65 -21.87 -27.85
CA TYR A 764 25.85 -22.64 -26.90
C TYR A 764 25.90 -24.15 -27.21
N PHE A 765 26.22 -24.99 -26.23
CA PHE A 765 26.38 -26.44 -26.44
C PHE A 765 25.09 -27.25 -26.35
N GLY A 766 24.08 -26.80 -25.61
CA GLY A 766 22.84 -27.54 -25.38
C GLY A 766 22.52 -27.76 -23.89
N PRO A 767 21.55 -28.62 -23.55
CA PRO A 767 20.93 -29.64 -24.42
C PRO A 767 19.83 -29.12 -25.37
N GLY A 768 19.25 -27.95 -25.10
CA GLY A 768 18.18 -27.35 -25.90
C GLY A 768 18.59 -27.01 -27.35
N LYS A 769 17.62 -26.80 -28.24
CA LYS A 769 17.89 -26.38 -29.63
C LYS A 769 18.41 -24.94 -29.73
N ALA A 770 17.98 -24.09 -28.81
CA ALA A 770 18.48 -22.76 -28.60
C ALA A 770 18.37 -22.43 -27.11
N PHE A 771 19.09 -21.40 -26.68
CA PHE A 771 18.98 -20.78 -25.37
C PHE A 771 18.60 -19.32 -25.55
N ILE A 772 17.70 -18.82 -24.73
CA ILE A 772 17.34 -17.39 -24.65
C ILE A 772 17.70 -16.94 -23.24
N ASP A 773 18.55 -15.94 -23.12
CA ASP A 773 18.87 -15.33 -21.83
C ASP A 773 17.83 -14.27 -21.42
N GLU A 774 17.97 -13.72 -20.22
CA GLU A 774 17.05 -12.71 -19.68
C GLU A 774 17.10 -11.37 -20.43
N GLU A 775 18.09 -11.16 -21.30
CA GLU A 775 18.20 -9.98 -22.17
C GLU A 775 17.64 -10.26 -23.58
N GLY A 776 17.21 -11.49 -23.84
CA GLY A 776 16.60 -11.93 -25.08
C GLY A 776 17.58 -12.29 -26.20
N HIS A 777 18.87 -12.48 -25.89
CA HIS A 777 19.84 -13.00 -26.84
C HIS A 777 19.48 -14.47 -27.16
N LEU A 778 19.22 -14.75 -28.43
CA LEU A 778 18.90 -16.10 -28.91
C LEU A 778 20.18 -16.80 -29.39
N PHE A 779 20.66 -17.78 -28.63
CA PHE A 779 21.83 -18.58 -28.95
C PHE A 779 21.43 -19.94 -29.53
N PRO A 780 21.55 -20.17 -30.85
CA PRO A 780 21.29 -21.48 -31.44
C PRO A 780 22.38 -22.46 -31.02
N ARG A 781 22.01 -23.72 -30.82
CA ARG A 781 22.96 -24.76 -30.41
C ARG A 781 24.03 -24.96 -31.49
N ASN A 782 25.30 -24.92 -31.08
CA ASN A 782 26.50 -25.09 -31.90
C ASN A 782 26.69 -24.05 -33.02
N GLU A 783 26.04 -22.89 -32.91
CA GLU A 783 26.23 -21.78 -33.85
C GLU A 783 26.92 -20.61 -33.14
N PRO A 784 27.97 -20.01 -33.73
CA PRO A 784 28.67 -18.89 -33.11
C PRO A 784 27.88 -17.58 -33.25
N TYR A 785 27.45 -17.03 -32.13
CA TYR A 785 26.69 -15.79 -32.01
C TYR A 785 27.58 -14.67 -31.47
N GLU A 786 27.58 -13.49 -32.11
CA GLU A 786 28.44 -12.38 -31.69
C GLU A 786 27.93 -11.73 -30.40
N VAL A 787 28.81 -11.46 -29.45
CA VAL A 787 28.44 -10.97 -28.11
C VAL A 787 29.32 -9.79 -27.67
N CYS A 788 28.75 -8.87 -26.87
CA CYS A 788 29.54 -7.79 -26.27
C CYS A 788 30.35 -8.28 -25.06
N THR A 789 31.29 -7.47 -24.60
CA THR A 789 32.14 -7.79 -23.44
C THR A 789 31.37 -8.10 -22.15
N ASP A 790 30.21 -7.46 -21.92
CA ASP A 790 29.38 -7.74 -20.74
C ASP A 790 28.71 -9.12 -20.83
N THR A 791 28.19 -9.47 -22.00
CA THR A 791 27.62 -10.80 -22.25
C THR A 791 28.69 -11.88 -22.11
N VAL A 792 29.92 -11.64 -22.59
CA VAL A 792 31.05 -12.55 -22.34
C VAL A 792 31.28 -12.76 -20.85
N ALA A 793 31.28 -11.67 -20.05
CA ALA A 793 31.47 -11.76 -18.61
C ALA A 793 30.36 -12.58 -17.91
N LYS A 794 29.11 -12.42 -18.33
CA LYS A 794 27.97 -13.23 -17.84
C LYS A 794 28.13 -14.71 -18.22
N LEU A 795 28.36 -15.00 -19.50
CA LEU A 795 28.43 -16.37 -20.03
C LEU A 795 29.65 -17.15 -19.53
N SER A 796 30.74 -16.46 -19.16
CA SER A 796 31.96 -17.09 -18.63
C SER A 796 31.89 -17.47 -17.13
N ARG A 797 30.75 -17.19 -16.48
CA ARG A 797 30.54 -17.39 -15.03
C ARG A 797 29.31 -18.26 -14.79
N GLU A 798 29.15 -18.70 -13.55
CA GLU A 798 27.94 -19.41 -13.13
C GLU A 798 26.69 -18.55 -13.40
N PRO A 799 25.56 -19.16 -13.80
CA PRO A 799 25.37 -20.61 -14.04
C PRO A 799 25.69 -21.05 -15.48
N TYR A 800 26.21 -20.15 -16.32
CA TYR A 800 26.33 -20.36 -17.77
C TYR A 800 27.69 -20.91 -18.23
N ARG A 801 28.71 -20.87 -17.37
CA ARG A 801 30.11 -21.22 -17.70
C ARG A 801 30.22 -22.50 -18.54
N ASP A 802 29.53 -23.56 -18.15
CA ASP A 802 29.67 -24.88 -18.79
C ASP A 802 28.69 -25.08 -19.97
N MET A 803 27.83 -24.11 -20.23
CA MET A 803 26.86 -24.14 -21.33
C MET A 803 27.39 -23.49 -22.61
N PHE A 804 28.46 -22.69 -22.52
CA PHE A 804 28.98 -21.87 -23.62
C PHE A 804 30.49 -22.01 -23.80
N ALA A 805 30.94 -22.02 -25.06
CA ALA A 805 32.31 -21.64 -25.41
C ALA A 805 32.35 -20.18 -25.86
N ILE A 806 33.36 -19.44 -25.40
CA ILE A 806 33.66 -18.09 -25.88
C ILE A 806 34.84 -18.20 -26.87
N LEU A 807 34.65 -17.66 -28.07
CA LEU A 807 35.66 -17.54 -29.12
C LEU A 807 36.21 -16.10 -29.11
N GLU A 808 37.53 -15.98 -29.08
CA GLU A 808 38.21 -14.69 -29.10
C GLU A 808 38.16 -14.04 -30.51
N PRO A 809 38.31 -12.71 -30.62
CA PRO A 809 38.28 -12.02 -31.90
C PRO A 809 39.33 -12.58 -32.88
N GLY A 810 38.88 -13.10 -34.01
CA GLY A 810 39.75 -13.68 -35.05
C GLY A 810 39.98 -15.20 -34.94
N GLU A 811 39.41 -15.87 -33.94
CA GLU A 811 39.39 -17.34 -33.89
C GLU A 811 38.30 -17.91 -34.81
N GLU A 812 38.71 -18.57 -35.90
CA GLU A 812 37.80 -19.34 -36.75
C GLU A 812 37.65 -20.77 -36.20
N ARG A 813 36.56 -21.01 -35.45
CA ARG A 813 36.15 -22.31 -34.91
C ARG A 813 37.24 -23.03 -34.11
N ALA A 814 37.16 -22.95 -32.78
CA ALA A 814 37.81 -23.95 -31.94
C ALA A 814 37.37 -25.34 -32.41
N GLY A 815 38.32 -26.14 -32.89
CA GLY A 815 38.09 -27.55 -33.19
C GLY A 815 37.45 -28.18 -31.95
N TYR A 816 36.37 -28.93 -32.16
CA TYR A 816 35.66 -29.67 -31.12
C TYR A 816 36.63 -30.62 -30.40
N ALA A 817 37.34 -30.12 -29.39
CA ALA A 817 38.10 -30.92 -28.47
C ALA A 817 37.28 -31.08 -27.18
N CYS A 818 36.16 -31.79 -27.29
CA CYS A 818 35.60 -32.51 -26.15
C CYS A 818 36.57 -33.65 -25.82
N CYS A 819 37.66 -33.38 -25.10
CA CYS A 819 38.48 -34.40 -24.44
C CYS A 819 39.40 -33.74 -23.40
N SER A 820 39.01 -33.74 -22.12
CA SER A 820 40.00 -33.98 -21.07
C SER A 820 40.32 -35.47 -21.12
N ALA A 821 41.42 -35.83 -21.80
CA ALA A 821 41.94 -37.17 -21.77
C ALA A 821 43.22 -37.19 -20.93
N ASP A 822 43.04 -37.32 -19.61
CA ASP A 822 43.72 -38.46 -19.00
C ASP A 822 43.20 -39.69 -19.77
N THR A 823 44.09 -40.27 -20.59
CA THR A 823 43.93 -41.39 -21.52
C THR A 823 43.59 -41.10 -22.99
N GLY A 824 44.64 -40.82 -23.78
CA GLY A 824 44.88 -41.56 -25.05
C GLY A 824 44.30 -41.02 -26.38
N CYS A 825 45.17 -40.28 -27.08
CA CYS A 825 45.39 -40.21 -28.54
C CYS A 825 44.37 -39.62 -29.54
N CYS A 826 44.82 -38.45 -30.04
CA CYS A 826 44.80 -37.85 -31.39
C CYS A 826 43.48 -37.55 -32.10
#